data_AF-A0A081GJT2-F1
#
_entry.id   AF-A0A081GJT2-F1
#
_cell.length_a   1.000
_cell.length_b   1.000
_cell.length_c   1.000
_cell.angle_alpha   90.00
_cell.angle_beta   90.00
_cell.angle_gamma   90.00
#
_symmetry.space_group_name_H-M   'P 1'
#
loop_
_entity.id
_entity.type
_entity.pdbx_description
1 polymer ?
#
loop_
_entity_poly.entity_id
_entity_poly.type
_entity_poly.pdbx_seq_one_letter_code
_entity_poly.pdbx_strand_id
1 'polypeptide(L)'
;MTRPTHRGIVRKVDPAIKAKGADLTFTPDYTVTGTDDKGGHVLTDVEVILVFWGSFWSANPAPSPSRDEYEQAIRGIVTGPYMNELAQYRGVSQGSVIYSEIFDGTDPANGYTDSDVVSMLKSRFTNNASMPKPATGHNRFYAVILPKGVNNSLTQYAGQHQSFTYNGVTAYYAWVDNTGSLTGHNCVTKVFSHELVEACTNPDVDTSNDSILVQGKKSDGSTVTNDEIGDTCNNEFATVDMNGITCSVQSYWSKSANTCVLPLGAVSFWVDKDTFGKDEVQDIINSSGGKVENAFWLVVEGFSKTTFGSLHVSTPTPTGPFANIPGIVIMPNGAVDYENAAQPDEQQRIRVAFDIKFSAACLSHFPATGSQTHALDAFLATDGNKVASTDTTTLFELVAGADPYFTNIDPSQGNVFYLSQDLRVFTATPARSGTPVSGGPAFVSDSPAGAYDFVQKLLTWLNANYSNPAGTDPFTTLLPGQAGALSGDSSVTPFSVDFSHFPPRVLNNYQFAIARVRLRGSSGAAGAANNTRVFFRLWTSQTADTDYQTATTYPSTTDAAGLPATPQVGAGHTTLPFFASGNLGANTDYGTNGANTRDVVIPDGQHAVWAYFGCFLNLYDNSYVIDGRPVQGWLAGTHHCLVAQIAFDGAPIFTGATPEGSDKLAQRNLQITHSDNPGPASAHRIPQTFDLRPSRLGALEGVDELMIDWGRVPAGSVASIFWPQVDASEVLGLAASMYRSHGLSAADPHTIRCDVTGGVTYLPIPAKAGENFAGLLTVDLPTTVHAGEAFDIVVRRLGYRANRILEFGNVEDQGNRRRSTRGGATWRRVLGTFAVKIPVATADTLLFPEENTLAILRWRLEQLPTTDRWHPVLKRYVDDLAGRVSGLGGDPTTIAPSPQGVPVRTQDACGELVEHIGRVEEILFDCHGRIEGFVTSGCCERHAYVTRDVGLTDLILRACRDHLDLVVFSPRQRPAHVVRLVIKA
;
A
#
# COMPACT_ATOMS: atom_id res chain seq x y z
N MET A 1 29.45 -24.68 -32.45
CA MET A 1 28.16 -24.01 -32.67
C MET A 1 28.17 -22.73 -31.87
N THR A 2 28.11 -21.60 -32.56
CA THR A 2 28.28 -20.23 -32.07
C THR A 2 27.02 -19.75 -31.33
N ARG A 3 27.21 -19.17 -30.15
CA ARG A 3 26.18 -18.51 -29.34
C ARG A 3 25.64 -17.25 -30.06
N PRO A 4 24.33 -16.97 -30.09
CA PRO A 4 23.86 -15.64 -30.38
C PRO A 4 23.88 -14.81 -29.09
N THR A 5 24.75 -13.80 -29.08
CA THR A 5 24.67 -12.65 -28.18
C THR A 5 23.46 -11.80 -28.59
N HIS A 6 22.35 -11.92 -27.87
CA HIS A 6 21.25 -10.96 -28.02
C HIS A 6 21.50 -9.75 -27.12
N ARG A 7 22.04 -8.68 -27.73
CA ARG A 7 21.97 -7.33 -27.17
C ARG A 7 20.48 -6.96 -27.04
N GLY A 8 20.06 -6.60 -25.83
CA GLY A 8 18.70 -6.18 -25.53
C GLY A 8 18.32 -4.94 -26.35
N ILE A 9 17.38 -5.11 -27.28
CA ILE A 9 16.69 -3.98 -27.90
C ILE A 9 15.45 -3.71 -27.05
N VAL A 10 15.56 -2.70 -26.19
CA VAL A 10 14.43 -2.07 -25.51
C VAL A 10 13.53 -1.47 -26.59
N ARG A 11 12.30 -1.96 -26.73
CA ARG A 11 11.26 -1.20 -27.42
C ARG A 11 10.71 -0.18 -26.44
N LYS A 12 10.91 1.12 -26.73
CA LYS A 12 10.15 2.19 -26.10
C LYS A 12 8.67 1.85 -26.20
N VAL A 13 7.95 1.98 -25.08
CA VAL A 13 6.50 1.98 -25.05
C VAL A 13 6.01 2.98 -26.10
N ASP A 14 5.11 2.54 -26.96
CA ASP A 14 4.50 3.40 -27.98
C ASP A 14 3.80 4.57 -27.27
N PRO A 15 4.17 5.84 -27.56
CA PRO A 15 3.52 7.01 -26.96
C PRO A 15 2.00 7.06 -27.17
N ALA A 16 1.46 6.29 -28.13
CA ALA A 16 0.04 6.21 -28.41
C ALA A 16 -0.77 5.40 -27.37
N ILE A 17 -0.13 4.78 -26.39
CA ILE A 17 -0.80 4.02 -25.32
C ILE A 17 -0.64 4.78 -24.00
N LYS A 18 -1.64 5.58 -23.65
CA LYS A 18 -1.79 6.22 -22.33
C LYS A 18 -3.17 5.89 -21.75
N ALA A 19 -3.23 5.77 -20.42
CA ALA A 19 -4.50 5.84 -19.70
C ALA A 19 -5.16 7.18 -20.05
N LYS A 20 -6.38 7.15 -20.60
CA LYS A 20 -7.14 8.36 -20.87
C LYS A 20 -7.48 8.98 -19.51
N GLY A 21 -6.85 10.10 -19.17
CA GLY A 21 -7.21 10.91 -18.02
C GLY A 21 -8.62 11.49 -18.18
N ALA A 22 -9.18 11.99 -17.07
CA ALA A 22 -10.47 12.69 -17.01
C ALA A 22 -10.44 14.09 -17.64
N ASP A 23 -9.33 14.48 -18.27
CA ASP A 23 -9.14 15.78 -18.90
C ASP A 23 -10.01 15.92 -20.15
N LEU A 24 -10.53 17.12 -20.39
CA LEU A 24 -11.20 17.41 -21.66
C LEU A 24 -10.15 17.53 -22.75
N THR A 25 -10.32 16.78 -23.85
CA THR A 25 -9.41 16.82 -25.00
C THR A 25 -10.09 17.49 -26.19
N PHE A 26 -9.35 18.37 -26.86
CA PHE A 26 -9.79 19.12 -28.03
C PHE A 26 -8.84 18.91 -29.19
N THR A 27 -9.36 19.05 -30.41
CA THR A 27 -8.50 19.03 -31.60
C THR A 27 -7.78 20.39 -31.70
N PRO A 28 -6.46 20.44 -31.91
CA PRO A 28 -5.77 21.71 -32.11
C PRO A 28 -6.32 22.48 -33.32
N ASP A 29 -6.14 23.81 -33.32
CA ASP A 29 -6.60 24.71 -34.37
C ASP A 29 -5.99 24.40 -35.75
N TYR A 30 -4.89 23.64 -35.77
CA TYR A 30 -4.21 23.16 -36.95
C TYR A 30 -3.50 21.82 -36.67
N THR A 31 -3.00 21.15 -37.71
CA THR A 31 -2.27 19.89 -37.52
C THR A 31 -0.87 20.18 -36.97
N VAL A 32 -0.62 19.82 -35.71
CA VAL A 32 0.69 19.94 -35.09
C VAL A 32 1.68 18.96 -35.72
N THR A 33 2.86 19.45 -36.10
CA THR A 33 3.95 18.69 -36.72
C THR A 33 5.16 18.55 -35.80
N GLY A 34 5.27 19.36 -34.75
CA GLY A 34 6.34 19.30 -33.76
C GLY A 34 6.13 20.22 -32.56
N THR A 35 6.85 19.94 -31.48
CA THR A 35 6.94 20.80 -30.30
C THR A 35 8.41 20.91 -29.91
N ASP A 36 8.95 22.11 -30.08
CA ASP A 36 10.35 22.44 -29.88
C ASP A 36 10.55 23.00 -28.47
N ASP A 37 11.59 22.52 -27.79
CA ASP A 37 12.12 23.12 -26.58
C ASP A 37 13.46 23.75 -26.96
N LYS A 38 13.49 25.09 -27.01
CA LYS A 38 14.66 25.86 -27.45
C LYS A 38 15.56 26.28 -26.27
N GLY A 39 15.21 25.93 -25.04
CA GLY A 39 16.07 26.07 -23.86
C GLY A 39 16.01 27.42 -23.12
N GLY A 40 15.11 28.33 -23.51
CA GLY A 40 14.86 29.65 -22.88
C GLY A 40 14.32 29.56 -21.45
N HIS A 41 13.76 30.61 -20.87
CA HIS A 41 13.24 30.56 -19.49
C HIS A 41 11.86 29.87 -19.39
N VAL A 42 11.50 29.33 -18.22
CA VAL A 42 10.15 28.83 -17.87
C VAL A 42 9.83 29.26 -16.44
N LEU A 43 8.56 29.44 -16.10
CA LEU A 43 8.12 29.79 -14.75
C LEU A 43 7.67 28.52 -13.99
N THR A 44 8.58 27.90 -13.26
CA THR A 44 8.25 26.87 -12.27
C THR A 44 7.73 27.52 -10.99
N ASP A 45 6.75 26.94 -10.30
CA ASP A 45 6.20 27.47 -9.05
C ASP A 45 5.77 28.96 -9.15
N VAL A 46 4.96 29.28 -10.17
CA VAL A 46 4.58 30.67 -10.47
C VAL A 46 3.83 31.32 -9.29
N GLU A 47 4.28 32.51 -8.91
CA GLU A 47 3.65 33.36 -7.89
C GLU A 47 2.76 34.40 -8.60
N VAL A 48 1.45 34.19 -8.61
CA VAL A 48 0.47 35.06 -9.25
C VAL A 48 0.05 36.20 -8.31
N ILE A 49 0.09 37.42 -8.84
CA ILE A 49 -0.37 38.65 -8.19
C ILE A 49 -1.50 39.25 -9.02
N LEU A 50 -2.69 39.36 -8.43
CA LEU A 50 -3.86 39.92 -9.11
C LEU A 50 -4.02 41.41 -8.84
N VAL A 51 -4.14 42.20 -9.89
CA VAL A 51 -4.36 43.66 -9.80
C VAL A 51 -5.61 44.02 -10.58
N PHE A 52 -6.66 44.39 -9.87
CA PHE A 52 -7.89 44.91 -10.45
C PHE A 52 -7.74 46.43 -10.61
N TRP A 53 -7.35 46.89 -11.80
CA TRP A 53 -6.94 48.28 -12.03
C TRP A 53 -8.14 49.18 -12.33
N GLY A 54 -8.28 50.27 -11.58
CA GLY A 54 -9.27 51.33 -11.78
C GLY A 54 -10.38 51.36 -10.72
N SER A 55 -10.94 52.54 -10.53
CA SER A 55 -12.06 52.86 -9.63
C SER A 55 -13.35 52.09 -9.94
N PHE A 56 -13.48 51.54 -11.16
CA PHE A 56 -14.56 50.64 -11.56
C PHE A 56 -14.76 49.50 -10.55
N TRP A 57 -13.68 48.91 -10.04
CA TRP A 57 -13.75 47.77 -9.13
C TRP A 57 -14.17 48.15 -7.70
N SER A 58 -14.03 49.42 -7.34
CA SER A 58 -14.48 49.99 -6.05
C SER A 58 -15.93 50.50 -6.08
N ALA A 59 -16.66 50.31 -7.18
CA ALA A 59 -18.02 50.81 -7.34
C ALA A 59 -19.02 50.16 -6.35
N ASN A 60 -20.08 50.90 -5.99
CA ASN A 60 -21.18 50.42 -5.14
C ASN A 60 -22.54 50.71 -5.82
N PRO A 61 -23.35 49.69 -6.15
CA PRO A 61 -23.10 48.26 -5.94
C PRO A 61 -21.90 47.75 -6.76
N ALA A 62 -21.28 46.68 -6.27
CA ALA A 62 -20.12 46.07 -6.94
C ALA A 62 -20.45 45.70 -8.40
N PRO A 63 -19.47 45.77 -9.31
CA PRO A 63 -19.65 45.31 -10.69
C PRO A 63 -20.13 43.85 -10.75
N SER A 64 -20.79 43.49 -11.85
CA SER A 64 -21.11 42.09 -12.16
C SER A 64 -20.48 41.70 -13.49
N PRO A 65 -19.63 40.66 -13.53
CA PRO A 65 -19.06 39.94 -12.38
C PRO A 65 -18.19 40.83 -11.49
N SER A 66 -18.17 40.53 -10.19
CA SER A 66 -17.43 41.25 -9.16
C SER A 66 -15.95 40.85 -9.14
N ARG A 67 -15.13 41.67 -8.50
CA ARG A 67 -13.71 41.37 -8.26
C ARG A 67 -13.54 40.03 -7.53
N ASP A 68 -14.38 39.74 -6.55
CA ASP A 68 -14.29 38.51 -5.75
C ASP A 68 -14.65 37.27 -6.59
N GLU A 69 -15.67 37.35 -7.46
CA GLU A 69 -15.99 36.26 -8.40
C GLU A 69 -14.84 35.98 -9.37
N TYR A 70 -14.18 37.02 -9.90
CA TYR A 70 -13.01 36.84 -10.75
C TYR A 70 -11.80 36.27 -10.00
N GLU A 71 -11.51 36.78 -8.80
CA GLU A 71 -10.41 36.26 -7.97
C GLU A 71 -10.65 34.78 -7.61
N GLN A 72 -11.88 34.41 -7.26
CA GLN A 72 -12.21 33.05 -6.87
C GLN A 72 -12.01 32.08 -8.04
N ALA A 73 -12.51 32.41 -9.24
CA ALA A 73 -12.28 31.62 -10.46
C ALA A 73 -10.78 31.52 -10.80
N ILE A 74 -10.05 32.63 -10.76
CA ILE A 74 -8.61 32.66 -11.08
C ILE A 74 -7.81 31.82 -10.06
N ARG A 75 -8.13 31.89 -8.77
CA ARG A 75 -7.54 31.00 -7.77
C ARG A 75 -7.78 29.54 -8.13
N GLY A 76 -9.00 29.17 -8.54
CA GLY A 76 -9.32 27.83 -9.03
C GLY A 76 -8.47 27.39 -10.23
N ILE A 77 -8.19 28.30 -11.17
CA ILE A 77 -7.33 28.03 -12.34
C ILE A 77 -5.86 27.84 -11.92
N VAL A 78 -5.34 28.70 -11.04
CA VAL A 78 -3.93 28.71 -10.65
C VAL A 78 -3.59 27.57 -9.68
N THR A 79 -4.45 27.33 -8.69
CA THR A 79 -4.24 26.35 -7.61
C THR A 79 -5.06 25.08 -7.78
N GLY A 80 -5.83 24.97 -8.85
CA GLY A 80 -6.55 23.76 -9.22
C GLY A 80 -5.83 22.97 -10.32
N PRO A 81 -6.44 21.90 -10.81
CA PRO A 81 -5.77 20.93 -11.69
C PRO A 81 -5.37 21.50 -13.05
N TYR A 82 -5.89 22.66 -13.44
CA TYR A 82 -5.72 23.25 -14.76
C TYR A 82 -4.27 23.25 -15.26
N MET A 83 -3.29 23.61 -14.42
CA MET A 83 -1.88 23.69 -14.82
C MET A 83 -1.15 22.34 -14.86
N ASN A 84 -1.81 21.24 -14.52
CA ASN A 84 -1.16 19.94 -14.24
C ASN A 84 -0.37 19.36 -15.43
N GLU A 85 -0.84 19.57 -16.66
CA GLU A 85 -0.16 19.04 -17.84
C GLU A 85 1.05 19.88 -18.25
N LEU A 86 1.30 21.05 -17.65
CA LEU A 86 2.50 21.85 -17.94
C LEU A 86 3.80 21.23 -17.41
N ALA A 87 3.73 20.28 -16.46
CA ALA A 87 4.90 19.64 -15.86
C ALA A 87 5.83 18.96 -16.90
N GLN A 88 5.27 18.55 -18.04
CA GLN A 88 6.02 18.02 -19.18
C GLN A 88 7.05 19.02 -19.74
N TYR A 89 6.85 20.31 -19.51
CA TYR A 89 7.66 21.41 -19.99
C TYR A 89 8.63 21.84 -18.90
N ARG A 90 9.67 21.03 -18.69
CA ARG A 90 10.77 21.32 -17.75
C ARG A 90 10.33 21.52 -16.30
N GLY A 91 9.28 20.83 -15.89
CA GLY A 91 8.81 20.84 -14.50
C GLY A 91 7.96 22.06 -14.13
N VAL A 92 7.39 22.78 -15.10
CA VAL A 92 6.39 23.83 -14.81
C VAL A 92 5.25 23.22 -14.00
N SER A 93 5.15 23.66 -12.76
CA SER A 93 4.26 23.13 -11.74
C SER A 93 3.06 24.05 -11.54
N GLN A 94 2.19 23.65 -10.62
CA GLN A 94 1.06 24.47 -10.18
C GLN A 94 1.53 25.79 -9.54
N GLY A 95 0.77 26.86 -9.77
CA GLY A 95 1.08 28.17 -9.21
C GLY A 95 0.42 28.43 -7.85
N SER A 96 0.68 29.62 -7.31
CA SER A 96 0.02 30.15 -6.12
C SER A 96 -0.49 31.56 -6.36
N VAL A 97 -1.63 31.94 -5.78
CA VAL A 97 -2.09 33.34 -5.78
C VAL A 97 -1.73 33.96 -4.43
N ILE A 98 -0.62 34.70 -4.41
CA ILE A 98 0.01 35.20 -3.17
C ILE A 98 -0.44 36.61 -2.77
N TYR A 99 -1.05 37.36 -3.68
CA TYR A 99 -1.57 38.71 -3.42
C TYR A 99 -2.68 39.06 -4.41
N SER A 100 -3.65 39.85 -3.96
CA SER A 100 -4.72 40.41 -4.79
C SER A 100 -5.12 41.78 -4.26
N GLU A 101 -5.25 42.78 -5.12
CA GLU A 101 -5.74 44.11 -4.75
C GLU A 101 -6.67 44.74 -5.77
N ILE A 102 -7.53 45.65 -5.31
CA ILE A 102 -8.09 46.70 -6.14
C ILE A 102 -7.14 47.89 -6.09
N PHE A 103 -6.72 48.39 -7.26
CA PHE A 103 -5.93 49.60 -7.35
C PHE A 103 -6.73 50.71 -8.04
N ASP A 104 -7.34 51.58 -7.25
CA ASP A 104 -8.18 52.70 -7.70
C ASP A 104 -7.47 54.07 -7.62
N GLY A 105 -6.16 54.10 -7.36
CA GLY A 105 -5.38 55.35 -7.32
C GLY A 105 -5.19 56.00 -8.69
N THR A 106 -5.35 55.24 -9.77
CA THR A 106 -5.45 55.73 -11.15
C THR A 106 -6.44 54.88 -11.93
N ASP A 107 -7.06 55.47 -12.96
CA ASP A 107 -7.91 54.75 -13.91
C ASP A 107 -7.19 54.51 -15.24
N PRO A 108 -7.28 53.31 -15.82
CA PRO A 108 -6.80 53.07 -17.17
C PRO A 108 -7.67 53.82 -18.19
N ALA A 109 -7.03 54.51 -19.14
CA ALA A 109 -7.73 55.12 -20.26
C ALA A 109 -8.13 54.06 -21.30
N ASN A 110 -9.24 54.25 -22.00
CA ASN A 110 -9.54 53.43 -23.18
C ASN A 110 -8.50 53.71 -24.28
N GLY A 111 -7.82 52.66 -24.76
CA GLY A 111 -6.61 52.76 -25.56
C GLY A 111 -5.32 52.86 -24.75
N TYR A 112 -5.30 52.36 -23.51
CA TYR A 112 -4.06 52.24 -22.71
C TYR A 112 -3.01 51.38 -23.43
N THR A 113 -1.74 51.59 -23.11
CA THR A 113 -0.61 50.87 -23.70
C THR A 113 0.06 49.96 -22.68
N ASP A 114 0.88 49.03 -23.16
CA ASP A 114 1.78 48.20 -22.33
C ASP A 114 2.66 49.06 -21.40
N SER A 115 3.12 50.21 -21.91
CA SER A 115 3.91 51.16 -21.12
C SER A 115 3.13 51.74 -19.94
N ASP A 116 1.83 51.95 -20.09
CA ASP A 116 0.96 52.43 -19.01
C ASP A 116 0.80 51.36 -17.92
N VAL A 117 0.63 50.09 -18.31
CA VAL A 117 0.55 48.96 -17.37
C VAL A 117 1.85 48.82 -16.57
N VAL A 118 3.00 48.83 -17.24
CA VAL A 118 4.32 48.73 -16.58
C VAL A 118 4.57 49.94 -15.68
N SER A 119 4.18 51.14 -16.12
CA SER A 119 4.31 52.36 -15.31
C SER A 119 3.44 52.29 -14.05
N MET A 120 2.22 51.75 -14.17
CA MET A 120 1.32 51.50 -13.05
C MET A 120 1.93 50.52 -12.05
N LEU A 121 2.41 49.35 -12.51
CA LEU A 121 3.04 48.34 -11.65
C LEU A 121 4.28 48.88 -10.93
N LYS A 122 5.18 49.58 -11.65
CA LYS A 122 6.38 50.20 -11.05
C LYS A 122 6.03 51.26 -10.00
N SER A 123 4.99 52.05 -10.26
CA SER A 123 4.45 52.99 -9.27
C SER A 123 3.92 52.26 -8.04
N ARG A 124 3.20 51.14 -8.20
CA ARG A 124 2.73 50.32 -7.07
C ARG A 124 3.87 49.72 -6.27
N PHE A 125 4.91 49.16 -6.89
CA PHE A 125 6.06 48.61 -6.16
C PHE A 125 6.81 49.65 -5.33
N THR A 126 6.78 50.91 -5.77
CA THR A 126 7.41 52.04 -5.07
C THR A 126 6.55 52.50 -3.89
N ASN A 127 5.23 52.53 -4.08
CA ASN A 127 4.30 53.21 -3.17
C ASN A 127 3.48 52.28 -2.27
N ASN A 128 3.46 50.98 -2.52
CA ASN A 128 2.78 49.98 -1.70
C ASN A 128 3.77 48.92 -1.19
N ALA A 129 4.01 48.90 0.12
CA ALA A 129 4.90 47.92 0.75
C ALA A 129 4.29 46.51 0.82
N SER A 130 2.97 46.37 0.74
CA SER A 130 2.25 45.09 0.85
C SER A 130 2.25 44.27 -0.43
N MET A 131 2.34 44.93 -1.60
CA MET A 131 2.39 44.23 -2.88
C MET A 131 3.78 43.60 -3.09
N PRO A 132 3.87 42.26 -3.26
CA PRO A 132 5.13 41.61 -3.57
C PRO A 132 5.76 42.20 -4.85
N LYS A 133 7.04 42.56 -4.79
CA LYS A 133 7.80 43.21 -5.88
C LYS A 133 8.62 42.19 -6.67
N PRO A 134 9.11 42.45 -7.89
CA PRO A 134 10.07 41.53 -8.53
C PRO A 134 11.27 41.22 -7.62
N ALA A 135 11.60 39.93 -7.45
CA ALA A 135 12.65 39.46 -6.55
C ALA A 135 13.40 38.25 -7.15
N THR A 136 14.73 38.21 -6.98
CA THR A 136 15.57 37.11 -7.48
C THR A 136 15.15 35.78 -6.86
N GLY A 137 15.03 34.73 -7.69
CA GLY A 137 14.62 33.40 -7.25
C GLY A 137 13.11 33.20 -7.15
N HIS A 138 12.30 34.22 -7.48
CA HIS A 138 10.84 34.13 -7.49
C HIS A 138 10.28 34.35 -8.89
N ASN A 139 9.40 33.45 -9.33
CA ASN A 139 8.73 33.53 -10.64
C ASN A 139 7.40 34.29 -10.51
N ARG A 140 7.48 35.62 -10.37
CA ARG A 140 6.29 36.48 -10.17
C ARG A 140 5.60 36.86 -11.47
N PHE A 141 4.30 36.60 -11.53
CA PHE A 141 3.41 36.94 -12.64
C PHE A 141 2.31 37.90 -12.19
N TYR A 142 2.34 39.12 -12.73
CA TYR A 142 1.38 40.18 -12.40
C TYR A 142 0.23 40.19 -13.41
N ALA A 143 -0.94 39.67 -13.02
CA ALA A 143 -2.12 39.67 -13.87
C ALA A 143 -3.00 40.89 -13.58
N VAL A 144 -3.11 41.79 -14.55
CA VAL A 144 -3.85 43.04 -14.47
C VAL A 144 -5.20 42.88 -15.15
N ILE A 145 -6.28 43.00 -14.39
CA ILE A 145 -7.66 42.84 -14.88
C ILE A 145 -8.30 44.22 -15.03
N LEU A 146 -8.78 44.53 -16.24
CA LEU A 146 -9.21 45.87 -16.61
C LEU A 146 -10.70 46.14 -16.35
N PRO A 147 -11.13 47.41 -16.26
CA PRO A 147 -12.55 47.77 -16.21
C PRO A 147 -13.31 47.31 -17.45
N LYS A 148 -14.61 47.02 -17.29
CA LYS A 148 -15.46 46.66 -18.43
C LYS A 148 -15.51 47.80 -19.46
N GLY A 149 -15.20 47.47 -20.72
CA GLY A 149 -15.25 48.42 -21.84
C GLY A 149 -14.03 49.34 -21.97
N VAL A 150 -12.99 49.14 -21.16
CA VAL A 150 -11.68 49.76 -21.32
C VAL A 150 -10.77 48.73 -22.00
N ASN A 151 -10.33 49.02 -23.21
CA ASN A 151 -9.48 48.10 -23.99
C ASN A 151 -8.10 48.69 -24.24
N ASN A 152 -7.12 47.82 -24.50
CA ASN A 152 -5.78 48.24 -24.90
C ASN A 152 -5.80 48.93 -26.29
N SER A 153 -4.76 49.72 -26.57
CA SER A 153 -4.44 50.23 -27.91
C SER A 153 -4.25 49.11 -28.96
N LEU A 154 -3.87 47.91 -28.54
CA LEU A 154 -3.72 46.71 -29.37
C LEU A 154 -5.05 45.96 -29.51
N THR A 155 -5.95 46.49 -30.33
CA THR A 155 -7.34 46.00 -30.45
C THR A 155 -7.51 44.59 -31.01
N GLN A 156 -6.44 43.98 -31.53
CA GLN A 156 -6.45 42.60 -32.03
C GLN A 156 -6.33 41.54 -30.93
N TYR A 157 -5.98 41.93 -29.70
CA TYR A 157 -5.78 41.04 -28.58
C TYR A 157 -6.80 41.35 -27.47
N ALA A 158 -7.26 40.30 -26.78
CA ALA A 158 -8.07 40.43 -25.58
C ALA A 158 -7.23 40.38 -24.29
N GLY A 159 -5.96 39.99 -24.42
CA GLY A 159 -4.96 39.96 -23.38
C GLY A 159 -3.60 39.75 -24.03
N GLN A 160 -2.54 40.00 -23.27
CA GLN A 160 -1.18 39.69 -23.69
C GLN A 160 -0.27 39.60 -22.46
N HIS A 161 0.60 38.60 -22.43
CA HIS A 161 1.71 38.50 -21.49
C HIS A 161 3.03 39.05 -22.07
N GLN A 162 3.83 39.68 -21.22
CA GLN A 162 5.13 40.26 -21.58
C GLN A 162 6.08 40.27 -20.37
N SER A 163 7.36 40.56 -20.64
CA SER A 163 8.38 40.77 -19.61
C SER A 163 8.65 42.26 -19.33
N PHE A 164 9.18 42.57 -18.14
CA PHE A 164 9.72 43.88 -17.82
C PHE A 164 10.80 43.78 -16.74
N THR A 165 11.68 44.78 -16.65
CA THR A 165 12.70 44.85 -15.60
C THR A 165 12.36 45.89 -14.53
N TYR A 166 12.53 45.49 -13.27
CA TYR A 166 12.47 46.37 -12.10
C TYR A 166 13.67 46.12 -11.19
N ASN A 167 14.45 47.17 -10.91
CA ASN A 167 15.67 47.09 -10.08
C ASN A 167 16.63 45.95 -10.46
N GLY A 168 16.78 45.68 -11.77
CA GLY A 168 17.67 44.64 -12.29
C GLY A 168 17.11 43.21 -12.23
N VAL A 169 15.86 43.03 -11.80
CA VAL A 169 15.16 41.74 -11.80
C VAL A 169 14.11 41.74 -12.91
N THR A 170 14.11 40.73 -13.76
CA THR A 170 13.05 40.48 -14.75
C THR A 170 11.82 39.94 -14.05
N ALA A 171 10.66 40.46 -14.44
CA ALA A 171 9.35 40.00 -14.00
C ALA A 171 8.41 39.93 -15.20
N TYR A 172 7.29 39.25 -15.00
CA TYR A 172 6.34 38.94 -16.06
C TYR A 172 4.97 39.48 -15.69
N TYR A 173 4.25 40.02 -16.65
CA TYR A 173 2.92 40.54 -16.44
C TYR A 173 2.02 40.16 -17.61
N ALA A 174 0.72 40.16 -17.35
CA ALA A 174 -0.28 40.17 -18.41
C ALA A 174 -1.35 41.19 -18.10
N TRP A 175 -1.91 41.78 -19.15
CA TRP A 175 -3.16 42.53 -19.07
C TRP A 175 -4.29 41.71 -19.70
N VAL A 176 -5.49 41.83 -19.15
CA VAL A 176 -6.67 41.08 -19.62
C VAL A 176 -7.86 42.02 -19.70
N ASP A 177 -8.36 42.22 -20.92
CA ASP A 177 -9.54 43.05 -21.16
C ASP A 177 -10.80 42.37 -20.61
N ASN A 178 -11.69 43.19 -20.05
CA ASN A 178 -12.87 42.72 -19.37
C ASN A 178 -14.13 42.92 -20.22
N THR A 179 -14.67 41.81 -20.72
CA THR A 179 -15.94 41.79 -21.47
C THR A 179 -17.18 41.90 -20.59
N GLY A 180 -17.02 41.84 -19.26
CA GLY A 180 -18.11 41.83 -18.28
C GLY A 180 -18.85 40.50 -18.23
N SER A 181 -18.12 39.40 -18.46
CA SER A 181 -18.62 38.03 -18.39
C SER A 181 -17.55 37.11 -17.77
N LEU A 182 -18.00 36.03 -17.10
CA LEU A 182 -17.17 34.89 -16.68
C LEU A 182 -17.10 33.79 -17.75
N THR A 183 -17.98 33.84 -18.75
CA THR A 183 -18.09 32.81 -19.79
C THR A 183 -18.02 33.39 -21.19
N GLY A 184 -17.65 32.56 -22.15
CA GLY A 184 -17.48 32.92 -23.55
C GLY A 184 -16.02 33.02 -23.97
N HIS A 185 -15.80 33.13 -25.27
CA HIS A 185 -14.47 33.01 -25.87
C HIS A 185 -13.47 34.09 -25.40
N ASN A 186 -13.94 35.33 -25.21
CA ASN A 186 -13.12 36.46 -24.77
C ASN A 186 -13.43 36.87 -23.31
N CYS A 187 -13.90 35.94 -22.47
CA CYS A 187 -14.08 36.27 -21.05
C CYS A 187 -12.72 36.35 -20.33
N VAL A 188 -12.70 37.08 -19.20
CA VAL A 188 -11.48 37.31 -18.43
C VAL A 188 -10.78 36.01 -18.04
N THR A 189 -11.52 34.99 -17.60
CA THR A 189 -10.95 33.72 -17.12
C THR A 189 -10.33 32.89 -18.23
N LYS A 190 -10.92 32.88 -19.45
CA LYS A 190 -10.35 32.20 -20.63
C LYS A 190 -9.06 32.88 -21.03
N VAL A 191 -9.10 34.20 -21.20
CA VAL A 191 -7.93 34.98 -21.63
C VAL A 191 -6.83 34.90 -20.57
N PHE A 192 -7.15 35.07 -19.29
CA PHE A 192 -6.19 34.88 -18.20
C PHE A 192 -5.54 33.49 -18.24
N SER A 193 -6.34 32.43 -18.43
CA SER A 193 -5.80 31.06 -18.47
C SER A 193 -4.86 30.83 -19.66
N HIS A 194 -5.16 31.44 -20.81
CA HIS A 194 -4.29 31.47 -21.99
C HIS A 194 -2.96 32.16 -21.68
N GLU A 195 -3.01 33.42 -21.21
CA GLU A 195 -1.80 34.17 -20.90
C GLU A 195 -0.96 33.52 -19.79
N LEU A 196 -1.60 32.87 -18.82
CA LEU A 196 -0.90 32.19 -17.74
C LEU A 196 -0.07 31.02 -18.24
N VAL A 197 -0.64 30.12 -19.05
CA VAL A 197 0.07 28.91 -19.50
C VAL A 197 1.19 29.24 -20.46
N GLU A 198 1.01 30.28 -21.29
CA GLU A 198 2.04 30.76 -22.20
C GLU A 198 3.13 31.49 -21.44
N ALA A 199 2.80 32.40 -20.52
CA ALA A 199 3.82 33.00 -19.66
C ALA A 199 4.60 31.95 -18.86
N CYS A 200 3.97 30.86 -18.42
CA CYS A 200 4.71 29.81 -17.70
C CYS A 200 5.65 29.01 -18.60
N THR A 201 5.32 28.83 -19.89
CA THR A 201 6.07 27.98 -20.81
C THR A 201 6.98 28.76 -21.75
N ASN A 202 6.74 30.04 -21.96
CA ASN A 202 7.48 30.97 -22.82
C ASN A 202 7.40 32.43 -22.31
N PRO A 203 7.86 32.70 -21.08
CA PRO A 203 7.70 34.01 -20.43
C PRO A 203 8.33 35.20 -21.17
N ASP A 204 9.35 34.95 -21.99
CA ASP A 204 10.15 35.97 -22.69
C ASP A 204 9.68 36.15 -24.16
N VAL A 205 8.36 36.08 -24.39
CA VAL A 205 7.74 36.18 -25.73
C VAL A 205 8.10 37.47 -26.47
N ASP A 206 8.27 38.57 -25.74
CA ASP A 206 8.56 39.91 -26.27
C ASP A 206 10.06 40.14 -26.54
N THR A 207 10.92 39.23 -26.08
CA THR A 207 12.38 39.36 -26.22
C THR A 207 12.99 38.19 -27.01
N SER A 208 13.27 37.06 -26.36
CA SER A 208 14.00 35.94 -26.97
C SER A 208 13.09 34.96 -27.69
N ASN A 209 11.85 34.76 -27.22
CA ASN A 209 10.88 33.79 -27.75
C ASN A 209 11.53 32.43 -28.06
N ASP A 210 12.25 31.90 -27.08
CA ASP A 210 13.18 30.77 -27.23
C ASP A 210 12.93 29.65 -26.21
N SER A 211 11.70 29.52 -25.71
CA SER A 211 11.32 28.42 -24.81
C SER A 211 10.53 27.33 -25.52
N ILE A 212 9.30 27.03 -25.07
CA ILE A 212 8.46 25.94 -25.59
C ILE A 212 7.57 26.47 -26.69
N LEU A 213 7.72 25.92 -27.89
CA LEU A 213 7.02 26.39 -29.07
C LEU A 213 6.47 25.24 -29.92
N VAL A 214 5.36 25.49 -30.60
CA VAL A 214 4.62 24.51 -31.41
C VAL A 214 4.77 24.85 -32.89
N GLN A 215 4.90 23.79 -33.69
CA GLN A 215 5.01 23.86 -35.14
C GLN A 215 3.82 23.12 -35.75
N GLY A 216 3.30 23.60 -36.89
CA GLY A 216 2.15 22.94 -37.50
C GLY A 216 1.84 23.32 -38.94
N LYS A 217 0.72 22.79 -39.43
CA LYS A 217 0.15 23.10 -40.74
C LYS A 217 -1.35 23.31 -40.67
N LYS A 218 -1.82 24.42 -41.24
CA LYS A 218 -3.25 24.71 -41.43
C LYS A 218 -3.84 23.86 -42.55
N SER A 219 -5.16 23.77 -42.60
CA SER A 219 -5.91 23.02 -43.62
C SER A 219 -5.69 23.53 -45.05
N ASP A 220 -5.35 24.81 -45.20
CA ASP A 220 -4.99 25.44 -46.48
C ASP A 220 -3.54 25.13 -46.93
N GLY A 221 -2.78 24.37 -46.14
CA GLY A 221 -1.39 23.98 -46.41
C GLY A 221 -0.35 25.00 -45.94
N SER A 222 -0.74 26.14 -45.38
CA SER A 222 0.19 27.10 -44.79
C SER A 222 0.85 26.53 -43.53
N THR A 223 2.11 26.91 -43.30
CA THR A 223 2.89 26.44 -42.15
C THR A 223 2.72 27.40 -40.99
N VAL A 224 2.47 26.87 -39.80
CA VAL A 224 2.50 27.60 -38.53
C VAL A 224 3.86 27.33 -37.91
N THR A 225 4.57 28.39 -37.51
CA THR A 225 5.89 28.26 -36.89
C THR A 225 6.00 29.06 -35.63
N ASN A 226 6.62 28.47 -34.61
CA ASN A 226 6.86 29.11 -33.31
C ASN A 226 5.59 29.63 -32.64
N ASP A 227 4.52 28.84 -32.70
CA ASP A 227 3.28 29.16 -31.99
C ASP A 227 3.43 28.84 -30.51
N GLU A 228 2.70 29.54 -29.66
CA GLU A 228 2.64 29.24 -28.24
C GLU A 228 1.62 28.12 -27.95
N ILE A 229 1.72 27.51 -26.77
CA ILE A 229 0.88 26.34 -26.45
C ILE A 229 -0.60 26.71 -26.25
N GLY A 230 -0.90 27.95 -25.88
CA GLY A 230 -2.26 28.47 -25.78
C GLY A 230 -2.80 28.82 -27.16
N ASP A 231 -1.99 29.46 -28.00
CA ASP A 231 -2.32 29.82 -29.39
C ASP A 231 -2.70 28.61 -30.24
N THR A 232 -1.97 27.50 -30.05
CA THR A 232 -2.27 26.21 -30.71
C THR A 232 -3.71 25.73 -30.46
N CYS A 233 -4.31 26.17 -29.34
CA CYS A 233 -5.60 25.75 -28.82
C CYS A 233 -6.55 26.95 -28.60
N ASN A 234 -6.33 28.07 -29.29
CA ASN A 234 -6.98 29.34 -28.98
C ASN A 234 -8.52 29.28 -29.06
N ASN A 235 -9.08 28.51 -30.00
CA ASN A 235 -10.53 28.32 -30.12
C ASN A 235 -11.12 27.25 -29.19
N GLU A 236 -10.28 26.52 -28.47
CA GLU A 236 -10.67 25.35 -27.72
C GLU A 236 -10.73 25.66 -26.22
N PHE A 237 -11.95 25.86 -25.71
CA PHE A 237 -12.22 26.20 -24.32
C PHE A 237 -13.48 25.48 -23.83
N ALA A 238 -13.62 25.35 -22.51
CA ALA A 238 -14.86 24.84 -21.90
C ALA A 238 -15.33 25.76 -20.79
N THR A 239 -16.65 25.81 -20.60
CA THR A 239 -17.27 26.40 -19.41
C THR A 239 -17.36 25.33 -18.33
N VAL A 240 -16.62 25.53 -17.25
CA VAL A 240 -16.39 24.57 -16.17
C VAL A 240 -16.52 25.26 -14.82
N ASP A 241 -16.69 24.49 -13.75
CA ASP A 241 -16.62 25.00 -12.39
C ASP A 241 -15.15 25.13 -11.97
N MET A 242 -14.74 26.35 -11.61
CA MET A 242 -13.43 26.66 -11.06
C MET A 242 -13.65 27.30 -9.69
N ASN A 243 -13.43 26.53 -8.63
CA ASN A 243 -13.58 27.00 -7.25
C ASN A 243 -15.00 27.54 -6.96
N GLY A 244 -16.05 26.82 -7.38
CA GLY A 244 -17.45 27.22 -7.18
C GLY A 244 -17.94 28.31 -8.13
N ILE A 245 -17.10 28.77 -9.07
CA ILE A 245 -17.46 29.75 -10.10
C ILE A 245 -17.55 29.05 -11.46
N THR A 246 -18.71 29.12 -12.10
CA THR A 246 -18.86 28.67 -13.50
C THR A 246 -18.24 29.69 -14.45
N CYS A 247 -17.09 29.36 -15.03
CA CYS A 247 -16.36 30.24 -15.94
C CYS A 247 -15.77 29.48 -17.15
N SER A 248 -15.48 30.20 -18.24
CA SER A 248 -14.78 29.59 -19.38
C SER A 248 -13.27 29.61 -19.16
N VAL A 249 -12.61 28.48 -19.43
CA VAL A 249 -11.17 28.28 -19.29
C VAL A 249 -10.65 27.65 -20.58
N GLN A 250 -9.50 28.12 -21.07
CA GLN A 250 -8.94 27.65 -22.33
C GLN A 250 -8.16 26.35 -22.16
N SER A 251 -8.27 25.42 -23.11
CA SER A 251 -7.32 24.32 -23.21
C SER A 251 -5.95 24.79 -23.72
N TYR A 252 -4.92 23.96 -23.55
CA TYR A 252 -3.57 24.21 -24.08
C TYR A 252 -2.92 22.96 -24.65
N TRP A 253 -1.91 23.12 -25.49
CA TRP A 253 -1.26 22.01 -26.17
C TRP A 253 -0.43 21.17 -25.19
N SER A 254 -0.73 19.86 -25.13
CA SER A 254 0.09 18.88 -24.44
C SER A 254 0.84 18.03 -25.46
N LYS A 255 2.16 18.22 -25.55
CA LYS A 255 3.06 17.36 -26.35
C LYS A 255 2.95 15.90 -25.93
N SER A 256 2.78 15.66 -24.63
CA SER A 256 2.66 14.34 -24.03
C SER A 256 1.37 13.65 -24.46
N ALA A 257 0.24 14.36 -24.51
CA ALA A 257 -1.05 13.82 -24.94
C ALA A 257 -1.26 13.90 -26.45
N ASN A 258 -0.42 14.68 -27.14
CA ASN A 258 -0.50 14.99 -28.57
C ASN A 258 -1.88 15.55 -28.98
N THR A 259 -2.45 16.41 -28.12
CA THR A 259 -3.76 17.05 -28.30
C THR A 259 -3.86 18.29 -27.39
N CYS A 260 -4.84 19.16 -27.63
CA CYS A 260 -5.20 20.23 -26.69
C CYS A 260 -5.93 19.64 -25.47
N VAL A 261 -5.56 20.05 -24.26
CA VAL A 261 -6.07 19.50 -23.00
C VAL A 261 -6.56 20.60 -22.07
N LEU A 262 -7.62 20.31 -21.32
CA LEU A 262 -8.08 21.12 -20.20
C LEU A 262 -8.22 20.20 -18.97
N PRO A 263 -7.23 20.24 -18.06
CA PRO A 263 -7.26 19.39 -16.87
C PRO A 263 -8.24 19.85 -15.80
N LEU A 264 -9.01 18.92 -15.23
CA LEU A 264 -10.10 19.21 -14.26
C LEU A 264 -10.02 18.36 -12.96
N GLY A 265 -8.96 17.57 -12.80
CA GLY A 265 -8.83 16.61 -11.71
C GLY A 265 -9.53 15.29 -12.05
N ALA A 266 -9.19 14.23 -11.33
CA ALA A 266 -9.71 12.90 -11.61
C ALA A 266 -10.23 12.23 -10.34
N VAL A 267 -11.19 11.34 -10.52
CA VAL A 267 -11.63 10.40 -9.49
C VAL A 267 -11.65 8.99 -10.08
N SER A 268 -11.17 8.01 -9.32
CA SER A 268 -11.16 6.61 -9.73
C SER A 268 -11.56 5.68 -8.60
N PHE A 269 -12.16 4.54 -8.95
CA PHE A 269 -12.41 3.47 -7.99
C PHE A 269 -11.13 2.67 -7.73
N TRP A 270 -10.82 2.48 -6.46
CA TRP A 270 -9.84 1.52 -5.99
C TRP A 270 -10.59 0.50 -5.13
N VAL A 271 -10.69 -0.72 -5.63
CA VAL A 271 -11.56 -1.74 -5.04
C VAL A 271 -10.75 -2.87 -4.43
N ASP A 272 -11.08 -3.13 -3.17
CA ASP A 272 -10.57 -4.20 -2.34
C ASP A 272 -11.38 -5.49 -2.61
N LYS A 273 -12.69 -5.43 -2.33
CA LYS A 273 -13.64 -6.53 -2.57
C LYS A 273 -14.75 -6.12 -3.53
N ASP A 274 -14.69 -6.63 -4.76
CA ASP A 274 -15.69 -6.43 -5.81
C ASP A 274 -16.66 -7.61 -5.99
N THR A 275 -16.38 -8.78 -5.42
CA THR A 275 -17.23 -9.98 -5.59
C THR A 275 -17.81 -10.45 -4.25
N PHE A 276 -19.11 -10.74 -4.24
CA PHE A 276 -19.87 -11.18 -3.06
C PHE A 276 -20.68 -12.45 -3.36
N GLY A 277 -20.53 -13.47 -2.53
CA GLY A 277 -21.34 -14.69 -2.58
C GLY A 277 -22.66 -14.53 -1.81
N LYS A 278 -23.76 -15.14 -2.29
CA LYS A 278 -25.05 -15.07 -1.59
C LYS A 278 -24.96 -15.56 -0.14
N ASP A 279 -24.30 -16.69 0.07
CA ASP A 279 -24.19 -17.33 1.38
C ASP A 279 -23.22 -16.58 2.31
N GLU A 280 -22.16 -16.00 1.73
CA GLU A 280 -21.25 -15.05 2.40
C GLU A 280 -22.03 -13.81 2.89
N VAL A 281 -22.79 -13.14 2.02
CA VAL A 281 -23.58 -11.96 2.40
C VAL A 281 -24.63 -12.28 3.46
N GLN A 282 -25.28 -13.44 3.36
CA GLN A 282 -26.20 -13.90 4.41
C GLN A 282 -25.47 -14.09 5.75
N ASP A 283 -24.25 -14.61 5.77
CA ASP A 283 -23.43 -14.74 6.99
C ASP A 283 -23.06 -13.37 7.57
N ILE A 284 -22.65 -12.42 6.73
CA ILE A 284 -22.33 -11.05 7.14
C ILE A 284 -23.57 -10.36 7.73
N ILE A 285 -24.75 -10.54 7.15
CA ILE A 285 -26.02 -10.02 7.70
C ILE A 285 -26.27 -10.59 9.10
N ASN A 286 -26.10 -11.90 9.27
CA ASN A 286 -26.46 -12.59 10.51
C ASN A 286 -25.44 -12.40 11.64
N SER A 287 -24.15 -12.30 11.31
CA SER A 287 -23.05 -12.25 12.28
C SER A 287 -22.55 -10.83 12.55
N SER A 288 -22.70 -9.95 11.56
CA SER A 288 -21.97 -8.68 11.47
C SER A 288 -22.85 -7.48 11.11
N GLY A 289 -24.18 -7.64 11.21
CA GLY A 289 -25.14 -6.57 10.91
C GLY A 289 -25.16 -6.12 9.45
N GLY A 290 -24.58 -6.92 8.54
CA GLY A 290 -24.55 -6.67 7.11
C GLY A 290 -23.46 -5.70 6.64
N LYS A 291 -22.58 -5.20 7.53
CA LYS A 291 -21.61 -4.15 7.22
C LYS A 291 -20.30 -4.72 6.70
N VAL A 292 -19.82 -4.18 5.59
CA VAL A 292 -18.46 -4.36 5.06
C VAL A 292 -17.79 -2.98 5.07
N GLU A 293 -16.91 -2.79 6.04
CA GLU A 293 -16.15 -1.54 6.24
C GLU A 293 -15.00 -1.43 5.24
N ASN A 294 -14.71 -0.21 4.78
CA ASN A 294 -13.64 0.09 3.82
C ASN A 294 -13.70 -0.81 2.57
N ALA A 295 -14.91 -1.02 2.03
CA ALA A 295 -15.12 -1.95 0.91
C ALA A 295 -14.44 -1.48 -0.39
N PHE A 296 -14.36 -0.17 -0.58
CA PHE A 296 -13.64 0.47 -1.68
C PHE A 296 -13.29 1.92 -1.33
N TRP A 297 -12.39 2.52 -2.11
CA TRP A 297 -12.11 3.95 -2.08
C TRP A 297 -12.47 4.63 -3.41
N LEU A 298 -12.89 5.88 -3.29
CA LEU A 298 -12.77 6.84 -4.37
C LEU A 298 -11.46 7.61 -4.16
N VAL A 299 -10.58 7.55 -5.16
CA VAL A 299 -9.28 8.21 -5.12
C VAL A 299 -9.32 9.42 -6.01
N VAL A 300 -9.17 10.59 -5.39
CA VAL A 300 -9.15 11.89 -6.02
C VAL A 300 -7.71 12.30 -6.29
N GLU A 301 -7.44 12.74 -7.51
CA GLU A 301 -6.12 13.17 -7.99
C GLU A 301 -6.21 14.57 -8.62
N GLY A 302 -5.10 15.31 -8.55
CA GLY A 302 -4.99 16.68 -9.09
C GLY A 302 -5.29 17.78 -8.07
N PHE A 303 -5.45 17.44 -6.79
CA PHE A 303 -5.67 18.39 -5.69
C PHE A 303 -4.63 18.17 -4.59
N SER A 304 -4.27 19.24 -3.89
CA SER A 304 -3.54 19.19 -2.62
C SER A 304 -4.53 19.09 -1.46
N LYS A 305 -4.06 18.81 -0.24
CA LYS A 305 -4.94 18.82 0.94
C LYS A 305 -5.58 20.21 1.14
N THR A 306 -4.80 21.27 0.96
CA THR A 306 -5.28 22.65 1.08
C THR A 306 -6.37 22.94 0.06
N THR A 307 -6.17 22.56 -1.22
CA THR A 307 -7.13 22.87 -2.28
C THR A 307 -8.34 21.95 -2.24
N PHE A 308 -8.18 20.69 -1.85
CA PHE A 308 -9.31 19.79 -1.57
C PHE A 308 -10.27 20.38 -0.54
N GLY A 309 -9.72 20.96 0.54
CA GLY A 309 -10.51 21.65 1.57
C GLY A 309 -11.09 22.98 1.11
N SER A 310 -10.28 23.87 0.54
CA SER A 310 -10.70 25.23 0.20
C SER A 310 -11.70 25.30 -0.96
N LEU A 311 -11.63 24.34 -1.89
CA LEU A 311 -12.56 24.22 -3.02
C LEU A 311 -13.79 23.37 -2.68
N HIS A 312 -13.94 22.98 -1.41
CA HIS A 312 -14.98 22.07 -0.92
C HIS A 312 -15.16 20.83 -1.81
N VAL A 313 -14.05 20.22 -2.20
CA VAL A 313 -14.05 19.02 -3.02
C VAL A 313 -14.69 17.89 -2.22
N SER A 314 -15.58 17.15 -2.86
CA SER A 314 -16.29 16.03 -2.27
C SER A 314 -16.49 14.92 -3.28
N THR A 315 -16.64 13.70 -2.77
CA THR A 315 -17.07 12.54 -3.55
C THR A 315 -18.49 12.18 -3.12
N PRO A 316 -19.54 12.60 -3.85
CA PRO A 316 -20.92 12.25 -3.52
C PRO A 316 -21.11 10.73 -3.42
N THR A 317 -22.15 10.29 -2.70
CA THR A 317 -22.45 8.87 -2.55
C THR A 317 -22.58 8.19 -3.92
N PRO A 318 -21.81 7.13 -4.19
CA PRO A 318 -21.90 6.38 -5.44
C PRO A 318 -23.32 5.89 -5.77
N THR A 319 -23.62 5.84 -7.05
CA THR A 319 -24.95 5.47 -7.60
C THR A 319 -24.81 4.35 -8.64
N GLY A 320 -25.88 4.01 -9.34
CA GLY A 320 -25.85 3.03 -10.43
C GLY A 320 -26.49 1.69 -10.08
N PRO A 321 -26.47 0.71 -11.01
CA PRO A 321 -27.20 -0.55 -10.89
C PRO A 321 -26.95 -1.32 -9.59
N PHE A 322 -25.70 -1.36 -9.10
CA PHE A 322 -25.36 -2.06 -7.85
C PHE A 322 -25.97 -1.35 -6.62
N ALA A 323 -25.79 -0.03 -6.52
CA ALA A 323 -26.36 0.78 -5.43
C ALA A 323 -27.90 0.79 -5.41
N ASN A 324 -28.53 0.54 -6.56
CA ASN A 324 -29.99 0.50 -6.70
C ASN A 324 -30.61 -0.85 -6.31
N ILE A 325 -29.83 -1.88 -5.99
CA ILE A 325 -30.36 -3.16 -5.54
C ILE A 325 -31.02 -2.97 -4.16
N PRO A 326 -32.31 -3.32 -4.01
CA PRO A 326 -32.99 -3.24 -2.72
C PRO A 326 -32.21 -3.96 -1.62
N GLY A 327 -31.96 -3.25 -0.53
CA GLY A 327 -31.23 -3.78 0.63
C GLY A 327 -29.72 -3.64 0.59
N ILE A 328 -29.14 -3.02 -0.45
CA ILE A 328 -27.76 -2.54 -0.48
C ILE A 328 -27.76 -1.04 -0.17
N VAL A 329 -26.89 -0.60 0.74
CA VAL A 329 -26.67 0.82 1.06
C VAL A 329 -25.18 1.12 1.01
N ILE A 330 -24.81 2.13 0.23
CA ILE A 330 -23.44 2.67 0.17
C ILE A 330 -23.36 3.85 1.14
N MET A 331 -22.36 3.87 2.02
CA MET A 331 -22.21 4.90 3.05
C MET A 331 -20.79 5.46 3.02
N PRO A 332 -20.61 6.80 3.02
CA PRO A 332 -19.28 7.36 3.24
C PRO A 332 -18.81 7.02 4.67
N ASN A 333 -17.58 6.52 4.81
CA ASN A 333 -16.99 6.21 6.12
C ASN A 333 -16.51 7.50 6.83
N GLY A 334 -16.30 8.58 6.07
CA GLY A 334 -15.81 9.87 6.58
C GLY A 334 -14.30 9.92 6.77
N ALA A 335 -13.61 8.79 6.63
CA ALA A 335 -12.16 8.72 6.54
C ALA A 335 -11.67 9.29 5.20
N VAL A 336 -10.86 10.35 5.27
CA VAL A 336 -10.13 10.92 4.15
C VAL A 336 -8.64 10.76 4.44
N ASP A 337 -7.99 9.93 3.63
CA ASP A 337 -6.57 9.64 3.76
C ASP A 337 -5.78 10.44 2.73
N TYR A 338 -4.85 11.25 3.23
CA TYR A 338 -3.90 12.03 2.45
C TYR A 338 -2.61 11.21 2.28
N GLU A 339 -2.12 11.07 1.06
CA GLU A 339 -0.86 10.37 0.77
C GLU A 339 0.31 10.98 1.56
N ASN A 340 0.43 12.32 1.60
CA ASN A 340 1.42 13.04 2.37
C ASN A 340 0.78 14.22 3.13
N ALA A 341 0.29 13.94 4.34
CA ALA A 341 -0.30 14.96 5.20
C ALA A 341 0.70 16.02 5.71
N ALA A 342 2.01 15.74 5.65
CA ALA A 342 3.05 16.65 6.09
C ALA A 342 3.35 17.77 5.06
N GLN A 343 2.96 17.57 3.80
CA GLN A 343 3.06 18.58 2.73
C GLN A 343 1.65 18.92 2.21
N PRO A 344 0.86 19.72 2.96
CA PRO A 344 -0.55 19.94 2.65
C PRO A 344 -0.81 20.69 1.35
N ASP A 345 0.18 21.44 0.85
CA ASP A 345 0.08 22.23 -0.38
C ASP A 345 0.55 21.46 -1.61
N GLU A 346 1.22 20.31 -1.44
CA GLU A 346 1.58 19.43 -2.55
C GLU A 346 0.36 18.63 -3.04
N GLN A 347 0.22 18.52 -4.36
CA GLN A 347 -0.74 17.62 -4.98
C GLN A 347 -0.45 16.19 -4.59
N GLN A 348 -1.50 15.46 -4.26
CA GLN A 348 -1.35 14.13 -3.69
C GLN A 348 -2.61 13.32 -3.97
N ARG A 349 -2.51 11.99 -3.84
CA ARG A 349 -3.70 11.15 -3.91
C ARG A 349 -4.49 11.28 -2.61
N ILE A 350 -5.77 11.57 -2.74
CA ILE A 350 -6.70 11.73 -1.63
C ILE A 350 -7.71 10.59 -1.71
N ARG A 351 -7.68 9.67 -0.74
CA ARG A 351 -8.56 8.50 -0.72
C ARG A 351 -9.75 8.76 0.19
N VAL A 352 -10.95 8.54 -0.32
CA VAL A 352 -12.19 8.62 0.45
C VAL A 352 -12.80 7.22 0.56
N ALA A 353 -12.89 6.68 1.77
CA ALA A 353 -13.36 5.32 2.02
C ALA A 353 -14.89 5.23 2.06
N PHE A 354 -15.42 4.13 1.51
CA PHE A 354 -16.85 3.82 1.53
C PHE A 354 -17.12 2.43 2.12
N ASP A 355 -18.19 2.35 2.91
CA ASP A 355 -18.72 1.12 3.47
C ASP A 355 -19.92 0.64 2.63
N ILE A 356 -20.10 -0.68 2.58
CA ILE A 356 -21.30 -1.31 2.00
C ILE A 356 -22.09 -1.96 3.14
N LYS A 357 -23.41 -1.73 3.19
CA LYS A 357 -24.32 -2.42 4.10
C LYS A 357 -25.35 -3.23 3.33
N PHE A 358 -25.35 -4.54 3.57
CA PHE A 358 -26.33 -5.48 3.08
C PHE A 358 -27.47 -5.71 4.10
N SER A 359 -28.64 -6.07 3.60
CA SER A 359 -29.78 -6.51 4.40
C SER A 359 -30.49 -7.66 3.69
N ALA A 360 -31.37 -8.38 4.40
CA ALA A 360 -32.02 -9.56 3.83
C ALA A 360 -32.77 -9.30 2.50
N ALA A 361 -33.16 -8.05 2.23
CA ALA A 361 -33.82 -7.67 0.98
C ALA A 361 -32.93 -7.86 -0.27
N CYS A 362 -31.60 -7.84 -0.15
CA CYS A 362 -30.72 -8.02 -1.31
C CYS A 362 -30.59 -9.48 -1.74
N LEU A 363 -30.90 -10.44 -0.87
CA LEU A 363 -30.61 -11.86 -1.09
C LEU A 363 -31.41 -12.49 -2.24
N SER A 364 -32.56 -11.93 -2.60
CA SER A 364 -33.36 -12.34 -3.76
C SER A 364 -32.80 -11.82 -5.10
N HIS A 365 -31.81 -10.93 -5.07
CA HIS A 365 -31.17 -10.36 -6.26
C HIS A 365 -29.89 -11.09 -6.66
N PHE A 366 -29.40 -12.01 -5.82
CA PHE A 366 -28.31 -12.91 -6.21
C PHE A 366 -28.80 -13.93 -7.26
N PRO A 367 -27.97 -14.28 -8.25
CA PRO A 367 -28.36 -15.23 -9.28
C PRO A 367 -28.62 -16.62 -8.67
N ALA A 368 -29.46 -17.42 -9.32
CA ALA A 368 -29.73 -18.80 -8.90
C ALA A 368 -28.56 -19.74 -9.19
N THR A 369 -27.79 -19.47 -10.26
CA THR A 369 -26.57 -20.18 -10.66
C THR A 369 -25.56 -19.20 -11.27
N GLY A 370 -24.27 -19.50 -11.17
CA GLY A 370 -23.20 -18.65 -11.74
C GLY A 370 -23.06 -17.31 -11.03
N SER A 371 -22.76 -16.26 -11.78
CA SER A 371 -22.55 -14.91 -11.26
C SER A 371 -23.13 -13.82 -12.18
N GLN A 372 -23.33 -12.62 -11.65
CA GLN A 372 -23.81 -11.45 -12.37
C GLN A 372 -23.08 -10.19 -11.92
N THR A 373 -22.65 -9.35 -12.87
CA THR A 373 -21.98 -8.07 -12.58
C THR A 373 -22.92 -6.88 -12.68
N HIS A 374 -22.75 -5.91 -11.77
CA HIS A 374 -23.51 -4.66 -11.70
C HIS A 374 -22.54 -3.48 -11.58
N ALA A 375 -22.80 -2.40 -12.33
CA ALA A 375 -21.99 -1.20 -12.27
C ALA A 375 -22.26 -0.39 -10.99
N LEU A 376 -21.20 0.24 -10.47
CA LEU A 376 -21.25 1.26 -9.43
C LEU A 376 -20.54 2.51 -9.98
N ASP A 377 -21.28 3.60 -10.04
CA ASP A 377 -20.90 4.85 -10.71
C ASP A 377 -20.60 5.94 -9.67
N ALA A 378 -19.58 6.74 -9.91
CA ALA A 378 -19.20 7.87 -9.06
C ALA A 378 -18.69 9.05 -9.89
N PHE A 379 -18.63 10.21 -9.26
CA PHE A 379 -18.07 11.44 -9.83
C PHE A 379 -17.52 12.33 -8.71
N LEU A 380 -16.79 13.37 -9.10
CA LEU A 380 -16.28 14.39 -8.18
C LEU A 380 -17.21 15.61 -8.15
N ALA A 381 -17.39 16.23 -6.98
CA ALA A 381 -18.14 17.47 -6.86
C ALA A 381 -17.34 18.57 -6.12
N THR A 382 -17.53 19.82 -6.53
CA THR A 382 -17.03 21.05 -5.88
C THR A 382 -18.23 21.92 -5.51
N ASP A 383 -18.33 22.36 -4.26
CA ASP A 383 -19.49 23.12 -3.76
C ASP A 383 -20.86 22.45 -4.04
N GLY A 384 -20.87 21.11 -4.04
CA GLY A 384 -22.06 20.31 -4.36
C GLY A 384 -22.40 20.20 -5.86
N ASN A 385 -21.66 20.89 -6.73
CA ASN A 385 -21.81 20.79 -8.18
C ASN A 385 -20.88 19.72 -8.75
N LYS A 386 -21.39 18.92 -9.68
CA LYS A 386 -20.59 17.90 -10.36
C LYS A 386 -19.48 18.53 -11.20
N VAL A 387 -18.25 18.07 -11.02
CA VAL A 387 -17.10 18.40 -11.87
C VAL A 387 -17.26 17.62 -13.19
N ALA A 388 -17.24 18.33 -14.32
CA ALA A 388 -17.35 17.72 -15.64
C ALA A 388 -16.25 16.67 -15.89
N SER A 389 -16.55 15.68 -16.74
CA SER A 389 -15.65 14.58 -17.14
C SER A 389 -15.04 13.70 -16.04
N THR A 390 -15.47 13.85 -14.78
CA THR A 390 -15.04 13.01 -13.65
C THR A 390 -15.87 11.74 -13.44
N ASP A 391 -16.77 11.41 -14.37
CA ASP A 391 -17.55 10.17 -14.31
C ASP A 391 -16.62 8.95 -14.32
N THR A 392 -16.76 8.11 -13.30
CA THR A 392 -16.02 6.86 -13.17
C THR A 392 -16.96 5.74 -12.77
N THR A 393 -16.60 4.51 -13.12
CA THR A 393 -17.43 3.33 -12.84
C THR A 393 -16.56 2.10 -12.57
N THR A 394 -17.06 1.24 -11.71
CA THR A 394 -16.49 -0.07 -11.41
C THR A 394 -17.57 -1.15 -11.47
N LEU A 395 -17.19 -2.43 -11.45
CA LEU A 395 -18.12 -3.55 -11.46
C LEU A 395 -18.06 -4.32 -10.15
N PHE A 396 -19.23 -4.55 -9.56
CA PHE A 396 -19.44 -5.49 -8.47
C PHE A 396 -20.11 -6.76 -8.97
N GLU A 397 -19.65 -7.92 -8.53
CA GLU A 397 -20.14 -9.23 -8.94
C GLU A 397 -20.88 -9.92 -7.80
N LEU A 398 -22.09 -10.42 -8.08
CA LEU A 398 -22.90 -11.23 -7.17
C LEU A 398 -22.89 -12.69 -7.64
N VAL A 399 -22.57 -13.62 -6.73
CA VAL A 399 -22.43 -15.06 -7.01
C VAL A 399 -23.53 -15.86 -6.32
N ALA A 400 -24.05 -16.89 -6.99
CA ALA A 400 -25.10 -17.78 -6.47
C ALA A 400 -24.74 -18.48 -5.14
N GLY A 401 -25.75 -19.02 -4.44
CA GLY A 401 -25.58 -19.77 -3.18
C GLY A 401 -25.57 -21.30 -3.34
N ALA A 402 -25.65 -22.03 -2.22
CA ALA A 402 -25.31 -23.46 -2.07
C ALA A 402 -23.81 -23.72 -2.36
N ASP A 403 -22.99 -22.84 -1.82
CA ASP A 403 -21.59 -22.70 -2.17
C ASP A 403 -20.71 -22.71 -0.91
N PRO A 404 -19.75 -23.64 -0.73
CA PRO A 404 -18.83 -23.62 0.42
C PRO A 404 -17.90 -22.40 0.39
N TYR A 405 -17.73 -21.73 1.52
CA TYR A 405 -17.00 -20.46 1.59
C TYR A 405 -16.17 -20.29 2.87
N PHE A 406 -15.26 -19.33 2.84
CA PHE A 406 -14.55 -18.75 3.98
C PHE A 406 -15.10 -17.38 4.32
N THR A 407 -15.14 -17.04 5.60
CA THR A 407 -15.36 -15.68 6.09
C THR A 407 -14.00 -15.02 6.35
N ASN A 408 -13.54 -14.21 5.39
CA ASN A 408 -12.23 -13.56 5.49
C ASN A 408 -12.27 -12.24 6.29
N ILE A 409 -13.44 -11.65 6.50
CA ILE A 409 -13.59 -10.33 7.13
C ILE A 409 -14.16 -10.45 8.54
N ASP A 410 -13.64 -9.66 9.49
CA ASP A 410 -14.19 -9.47 10.84
C ASP A 410 -14.40 -7.96 11.09
N PRO A 411 -15.65 -7.45 11.09
CA PRO A 411 -15.89 -6.03 11.28
C PRO A 411 -15.55 -5.55 12.69
N SER A 412 -15.43 -6.44 13.68
CA SER A 412 -14.92 -6.04 15.00
C SER A 412 -13.42 -5.79 15.02
N GLN A 413 -12.72 -6.13 13.93
CA GLN A 413 -11.26 -6.06 13.80
C GLN A 413 -10.83 -5.39 12.49
N GLY A 414 -11.66 -4.48 11.97
CA GLY A 414 -11.33 -3.67 10.80
C GLY A 414 -11.20 -4.46 9.49
N ASN A 415 -11.81 -5.65 9.39
CA ASN A 415 -11.86 -6.46 8.18
C ASN A 415 -10.50 -6.82 7.56
N VAL A 416 -9.51 -7.20 8.39
CA VAL A 416 -8.18 -7.64 7.94
C VAL A 416 -8.20 -8.98 7.17
N PHE A 417 -8.68 -8.96 5.92
CA PHE A 417 -8.85 -10.14 5.06
C PHE A 417 -7.56 -10.94 4.85
N TYR A 418 -6.40 -10.29 4.96
CA TYR A 418 -5.09 -10.94 4.90
C TYR A 418 -4.74 -11.77 6.14
N LEU A 419 -5.64 -11.80 7.13
CA LEU A 419 -5.64 -12.66 8.30
C LEU A 419 -7.04 -13.29 8.44
N SER A 420 -7.42 -14.15 7.50
CA SER A 420 -8.76 -14.75 7.46
C SER A 420 -9.23 -15.31 8.82
N GLN A 421 -10.52 -15.12 9.16
CA GLN A 421 -11.11 -15.73 10.36
C GLN A 421 -11.15 -17.27 10.29
N ASP A 422 -11.11 -17.81 9.08
CA ASP A 422 -11.33 -19.23 8.83
C ASP A 422 -10.05 -19.99 8.48
N LEU A 423 -8.88 -19.35 8.63
CA LEU A 423 -7.57 -20.01 8.56
C LEU A 423 -6.79 -19.76 9.85
N ARG A 424 -6.32 -20.84 10.49
CA ARG A 424 -5.54 -20.80 11.74
C ARG A 424 -4.25 -21.61 11.61
N VAL A 425 -3.20 -21.13 12.26
CA VAL A 425 -1.90 -21.81 12.34
C VAL A 425 -1.50 -21.89 13.79
N PHE A 426 -1.28 -23.10 14.30
CA PHE A 426 -0.87 -23.31 15.68
C PHE A 426 0.28 -24.32 15.78
N THR A 427 1.01 -24.23 16.90
CA THR A 427 2.12 -25.14 17.23
C THR A 427 1.70 -26.14 18.30
N ALA A 428 2.06 -27.41 18.10
CA ALA A 428 2.00 -28.46 19.10
C ALA A 428 3.41 -28.86 19.54
N THR A 429 3.59 -29.05 20.85
CA THR A 429 4.85 -29.50 21.46
C THR A 429 4.54 -30.76 22.27
N PRO A 430 4.55 -31.96 21.68
CA PRO A 430 4.05 -33.20 22.31
C PRO A 430 4.80 -33.54 23.60
N ALA A 431 6.11 -33.27 23.67
CA ALA A 431 6.89 -33.44 24.89
C ALA A 431 6.49 -32.50 26.05
N ARG A 432 5.79 -31.39 25.75
CA ARG A 432 5.21 -30.48 26.75
C ARG A 432 3.78 -30.89 27.12
N SER A 433 2.98 -31.26 26.14
CA SER A 433 1.61 -31.74 26.34
C SER A 433 1.27 -32.81 25.30
N GLY A 434 0.97 -34.02 25.78
CA GLY A 434 0.50 -35.12 24.94
C GLY A 434 -0.91 -34.91 24.36
N THR A 435 -1.64 -33.87 24.78
CA THR A 435 -2.91 -33.42 24.18
C THR A 435 -2.84 -31.92 23.92
N PRO A 436 -2.21 -31.50 22.81
CA PRO A 436 -1.95 -30.08 22.53
C PRO A 436 -3.22 -29.24 22.40
N VAL A 437 -4.29 -29.81 21.84
CA VAL A 437 -5.61 -29.20 21.76
C VAL A 437 -6.45 -29.75 22.92
N SER A 438 -6.96 -28.86 23.77
CA SER A 438 -7.75 -29.26 24.94
C SER A 438 -8.99 -30.04 24.54
N GLY A 439 -9.21 -31.22 25.14
CA GLY A 439 -10.31 -32.14 24.81
C GLY A 439 -10.15 -32.90 23.48
N GLY A 440 -9.11 -32.57 22.71
CA GLY A 440 -8.81 -33.19 21.41
C GLY A 440 -8.06 -34.52 21.52
N PRO A 441 -7.69 -35.11 20.37
CA PRO A 441 -6.91 -36.35 20.35
C PRO A 441 -5.51 -36.17 20.93
N ALA A 442 -4.93 -37.27 21.41
CA ALA A 442 -3.55 -37.28 21.89
C ALA A 442 -2.55 -37.26 20.72
N PHE A 443 -1.45 -36.54 20.91
CA PHE A 443 -0.26 -36.56 20.08
C PHE A 443 0.70 -37.62 20.65
N VAL A 444 0.55 -38.86 20.16
CA VAL A 444 1.13 -40.05 20.81
C VAL A 444 2.62 -40.24 20.52
N SER A 445 3.11 -39.77 19.38
CA SER A 445 4.49 -39.99 18.92
C SER A 445 5.16 -38.67 18.56
N ASP A 446 6.22 -38.28 19.26
CA ASP A 446 7.04 -37.09 18.97
C ASP A 446 7.91 -37.31 17.72
N SER A 447 7.27 -37.29 16.54
CA SER A 447 7.89 -37.48 15.23
C SER A 447 7.02 -36.89 14.10
N PRO A 448 7.59 -36.65 12.89
CA PRO A 448 6.79 -36.23 11.73
C PRO A 448 5.65 -37.19 11.38
N ALA A 449 5.86 -38.51 11.50
CA ALA A 449 4.80 -39.50 11.29
C ALA A 449 3.67 -39.35 12.34
N GLY A 450 4.03 -39.08 13.60
CA GLY A 450 3.06 -38.78 14.65
C GLY A 450 2.28 -37.48 14.42
N ALA A 451 2.91 -36.47 13.79
CA ALA A 451 2.25 -35.23 13.40
C ALA A 451 1.17 -35.47 12.32
N TYR A 452 1.46 -36.28 11.30
CA TYR A 452 0.46 -36.67 10.28
C TYR A 452 -0.71 -37.47 10.86
N ASP A 453 -0.44 -38.39 11.80
CA ASP A 453 -1.49 -39.13 12.51
C ASP A 453 -2.35 -38.18 13.38
N PHE A 454 -1.71 -37.26 14.11
CA PHE A 454 -2.38 -36.29 14.96
C PHE A 454 -3.33 -35.38 14.17
N VAL A 455 -2.87 -34.77 13.06
CA VAL A 455 -3.72 -33.84 12.30
C VAL A 455 -4.94 -34.53 11.71
N GLN A 456 -4.80 -35.76 11.19
CA GLN A 456 -5.94 -36.52 10.68
C GLN A 456 -6.97 -36.80 11.78
N LYS A 457 -6.52 -37.27 12.95
CA LYS A 457 -7.39 -37.48 14.12
C LYS A 457 -8.04 -36.18 14.60
N LEU A 458 -7.30 -35.08 14.58
CA LEU A 458 -7.81 -33.77 14.99
C LEU A 458 -8.91 -33.30 14.04
N LEU A 459 -8.71 -33.45 12.72
CA LEU A 459 -9.74 -33.11 11.73
C LEU A 459 -10.99 -33.97 11.92
N THR A 460 -10.87 -35.29 12.10
CA THR A 460 -12.02 -36.16 12.41
C THR A 460 -12.75 -35.68 13.67
N TRP A 461 -12.01 -35.37 14.73
CA TRP A 461 -12.58 -34.90 15.99
C TRP A 461 -13.27 -33.54 15.87
N LEU A 462 -12.67 -32.57 15.17
CA LEU A 462 -13.25 -31.25 14.94
C LEU A 462 -14.57 -31.34 14.17
N ASN A 463 -14.62 -32.14 13.11
CA ASN A 463 -15.84 -32.31 12.31
C ASN A 463 -16.95 -33.06 13.05
N ALA A 464 -16.59 -33.96 13.98
CA ALA A 464 -17.58 -34.66 14.80
C ALA A 464 -18.19 -33.78 15.90
N ASN A 465 -17.40 -32.87 16.48
CA ASN A 465 -17.78 -32.17 17.72
C ASN A 465 -18.06 -30.67 17.55
N TYR A 466 -17.56 -30.03 16.49
CA TYR A 466 -17.60 -28.58 16.30
C TYR A 466 -18.18 -28.15 14.95
N SER A 467 -18.97 -29.02 14.30
CA SER A 467 -19.59 -28.71 13.00
C SER A 467 -20.84 -27.84 13.08
N ASN A 468 -21.42 -27.65 14.26
CA ASN A 468 -22.60 -26.79 14.45
C ASN A 468 -22.17 -25.32 14.68
N PRO A 469 -22.52 -24.37 13.79
CA PRO A 469 -22.16 -22.96 13.94
C PRO A 469 -22.78 -22.26 15.16
N ALA A 470 -23.86 -22.80 15.73
CA ALA A 470 -24.44 -22.31 16.98
C ALA A 470 -23.71 -22.83 18.23
N GLY A 471 -22.73 -23.72 18.06
CA GLY A 471 -21.91 -24.29 19.13
C GLY A 471 -20.71 -23.41 19.50
N THR A 472 -19.76 -24.03 20.21
CA THR A 472 -18.49 -23.38 20.57
C THR A 472 -17.60 -23.24 19.33
N ASP A 473 -16.99 -22.06 19.14
CA ASP A 473 -15.98 -21.85 18.10
C ASP A 473 -14.60 -22.38 18.57
N PRO A 474 -14.07 -23.46 17.99
CA PRO A 474 -12.78 -24.02 18.41
C PRO A 474 -11.59 -23.11 18.09
N PHE A 475 -11.71 -22.20 17.12
CA PHE A 475 -10.61 -21.32 16.70
C PHE A 475 -10.31 -20.20 17.68
N THR A 476 -11.27 -19.82 18.52
CA THR A 476 -11.08 -18.79 19.55
C THR A 476 -10.94 -19.37 20.96
N THR A 477 -11.39 -20.61 21.17
CA THR A 477 -11.49 -21.20 22.52
C THR A 477 -10.58 -22.40 22.79
N LEU A 478 -10.16 -23.14 21.75
CA LEU A 478 -9.48 -24.44 21.93
C LEU A 478 -8.11 -24.52 21.27
N LEU A 479 -7.95 -23.96 20.06
CA LEU A 479 -6.67 -24.03 19.36
C LEU A 479 -5.59 -23.21 20.09
N PRO A 480 -4.40 -23.77 20.36
CA PRO A 480 -3.34 -23.10 21.10
C PRO A 480 -2.93 -21.76 20.50
N GLY A 481 -2.90 -20.72 21.34
CA GLY A 481 -2.43 -19.39 20.94
C GLY A 481 -3.32 -18.66 19.92
N GLN A 482 -4.52 -19.17 19.61
CA GLN A 482 -5.34 -18.60 18.54
C GLN A 482 -6.33 -17.51 18.99
N ALA A 483 -6.46 -17.25 20.30
CA ALA A 483 -7.34 -16.20 20.82
C ALA A 483 -6.99 -14.79 20.30
N GLY A 484 -5.71 -14.54 19.99
CA GLY A 484 -5.22 -13.31 19.36
C GLY A 484 -4.74 -13.51 17.92
N ALA A 485 -5.18 -14.55 17.21
CA ALA A 485 -4.60 -14.90 15.91
C ALA A 485 -4.71 -13.78 14.85
N LEU A 486 -5.65 -12.85 15.01
CA LEU A 486 -5.82 -11.74 14.07
C LEU A 486 -4.98 -10.51 14.39
N SER A 487 -4.31 -10.51 15.55
CA SER A 487 -3.45 -9.42 16.01
C SER A 487 -2.06 -9.88 16.47
N GLY A 488 -1.81 -11.19 16.53
CA GLY A 488 -0.61 -11.83 17.07
C GLY A 488 0.10 -12.73 16.06
N ASP A 489 1.28 -13.19 16.47
CA ASP A 489 2.18 -13.98 15.63
C ASP A 489 1.62 -15.37 15.33
N SER A 490 1.81 -15.84 14.09
CA SER A 490 1.55 -17.23 13.67
C SER A 490 2.82 -17.95 13.23
N SER A 491 3.97 -17.47 13.69
CA SER A 491 5.29 -18.01 13.39
C SER A 491 5.42 -19.50 13.69
N VAL A 492 6.21 -20.14 12.85
CA VAL A 492 6.58 -21.54 12.93
C VAL A 492 8.02 -21.64 13.40
N THR A 493 8.30 -22.58 14.32
CA THR A 493 9.65 -22.77 14.88
C THR A 493 9.93 -24.26 15.03
N PRO A 494 11.20 -24.71 14.90
CA PRO A 494 11.52 -26.14 14.99
C PRO A 494 11.45 -26.68 16.42
N PHE A 495 11.70 -25.85 17.43
CA PHE A 495 11.71 -26.24 18.83
C PHE A 495 11.32 -25.09 19.75
N SER A 496 10.90 -25.45 20.97
CA SER A 496 10.77 -24.55 22.10
C SER A 496 11.82 -24.90 23.15
N VAL A 497 12.40 -23.89 23.80
CA VAL A 497 13.27 -24.10 24.95
C VAL A 497 12.44 -23.95 26.22
N ASP A 498 12.50 -24.95 27.09
CA ASP A 498 11.89 -24.94 28.41
C ASP A 498 12.94 -24.64 29.48
N PHE A 499 12.91 -23.40 29.96
CA PHE A 499 13.79 -22.88 31.01
C PHE A 499 13.33 -23.24 32.43
N SER A 500 12.18 -23.91 32.60
CA SER A 500 11.75 -24.39 33.93
C SER A 500 12.59 -25.55 34.46
N HIS A 501 13.52 -26.08 33.65
CA HIS A 501 14.44 -27.15 34.00
C HIS A 501 15.90 -26.71 33.80
N PHE A 502 16.81 -27.28 34.59
CA PHE A 502 18.25 -27.10 34.40
C PHE A 502 18.96 -28.45 34.22
N PRO A 503 19.68 -28.68 33.09
CA PRO A 503 19.80 -27.76 31.96
C PRO A 503 18.45 -27.54 31.23
N PRO A 504 18.25 -26.40 30.55
CA PRO A 504 17.05 -26.14 29.76
C PRO A 504 16.77 -27.27 28.79
N ARG A 505 15.49 -27.67 28.67
CA ARG A 505 15.09 -28.74 27.75
C ARG A 505 14.72 -28.16 26.39
N VAL A 506 15.21 -28.78 25.32
CA VAL A 506 14.79 -28.47 23.95
C VAL A 506 13.66 -29.43 23.58
N LEU A 507 12.50 -28.89 23.21
CA LEU A 507 11.30 -29.66 22.90
C LEU A 507 10.90 -29.45 21.44
N ASN A 508 10.62 -30.52 20.70
CA ASN A 508 10.24 -30.43 19.30
C ASN A 508 8.87 -29.75 19.13
N ASN A 509 8.79 -28.88 18.12
CA ASN A 509 7.55 -28.22 17.73
C ASN A 509 7.05 -28.75 16.39
N TYR A 510 5.75 -28.96 16.27
CA TYR A 510 5.05 -29.34 15.03
C TYR A 510 3.96 -28.31 14.73
N GLN A 511 3.88 -27.83 13.49
CA GLN A 511 2.97 -26.73 13.13
C GLN A 511 1.86 -27.21 12.22
N PHE A 512 0.63 -26.76 12.48
CA PHE A 512 -0.55 -27.19 11.74
C PHE A 512 -1.32 -26.00 11.22
N ALA A 513 -1.82 -26.11 10.00
CA ALA A 513 -2.81 -25.19 9.47
C ALA A 513 -4.17 -25.88 9.45
N ILE A 514 -5.20 -25.19 9.96
CA ILE A 514 -6.59 -25.66 9.93
C ILE A 514 -7.44 -24.60 9.26
N ALA A 515 -8.22 -25.00 8.27
CA ALA A 515 -9.21 -24.17 7.59
C ALA A 515 -10.63 -24.59 7.99
N ARG A 516 -11.50 -23.62 8.29
CA ARG A 516 -12.93 -23.84 8.55
C ARG A 516 -13.72 -23.41 7.32
N VAL A 517 -14.23 -24.38 6.57
CA VAL A 517 -15.16 -24.13 5.46
C VAL A 517 -16.58 -24.05 6.02
N ARG A 518 -17.33 -23.07 5.55
CA ARG A 518 -18.73 -22.85 5.92
C ARG A 518 -19.63 -23.25 4.76
N LEU A 519 -20.83 -23.72 5.08
CA LEU A 519 -21.91 -23.90 4.12
C LEU A 519 -23.21 -23.44 4.75
N ARG A 520 -24.04 -22.71 4.00
CA ARG A 520 -25.37 -22.25 4.39
C ARG A 520 -26.37 -22.61 3.30
N GLY A 521 -27.63 -22.83 3.68
CA GLY A 521 -28.69 -23.17 2.73
C GLY A 521 -29.62 -24.27 3.25
N SER A 522 -30.15 -25.06 2.31
CA SER A 522 -31.10 -26.14 2.58
C SER A 522 -30.42 -27.31 3.30
N SER A 523 -31.10 -27.89 4.29
CA SER A 523 -30.62 -29.11 4.95
C SER A 523 -30.75 -30.36 4.07
N GLY A 524 -29.96 -31.38 4.42
CA GLY A 524 -29.97 -32.69 3.76
C GLY A 524 -29.21 -32.71 2.43
N ALA A 525 -29.32 -33.85 1.75
CA ALA A 525 -28.53 -34.14 0.54
C ALA A 525 -28.79 -33.16 -0.63
N ALA A 526 -29.97 -32.54 -0.70
CA ALA A 526 -30.30 -31.60 -1.76
C ALA A 526 -29.52 -30.27 -1.68
N GLY A 527 -29.01 -29.91 -0.50
CA GLY A 527 -28.16 -28.74 -0.29
C GLY A 527 -26.68 -29.08 -0.06
N ALA A 528 -26.27 -30.33 -0.32
CA ALA A 528 -24.91 -30.79 -0.07
C ALA A 528 -23.90 -30.22 -1.07
N ALA A 529 -22.78 -29.70 -0.56
CA ALA A 529 -21.60 -29.38 -1.36
C ALA A 529 -20.70 -30.62 -1.47
N ASN A 530 -21.00 -31.46 -2.47
CA ASN A 530 -20.31 -32.74 -2.67
C ASN A 530 -18.89 -32.54 -3.20
N ASN A 531 -17.97 -33.42 -2.80
CA ASN A 531 -16.58 -33.43 -3.26
C ASN A 531 -15.84 -32.09 -3.03
N THR A 532 -16.16 -31.38 -1.94
CA THR A 532 -15.47 -30.16 -1.53
C THR A 532 -14.03 -30.49 -1.14
N ARG A 533 -13.06 -29.84 -1.79
CA ARG A 533 -11.63 -30.01 -1.55
C ARG A 533 -11.03 -28.73 -0.99
N VAL A 534 -10.03 -28.84 -0.11
CA VAL A 534 -9.28 -27.67 0.38
C VAL A 534 -7.79 -27.88 0.20
N PHE A 535 -7.16 -27.00 -0.57
CA PHE A 535 -5.72 -27.01 -0.83
C PHE A 535 -4.99 -26.03 0.07
N PHE A 536 -3.87 -26.45 0.68
CA PHE A 536 -3.01 -25.59 1.49
C PHE A 536 -1.71 -25.30 0.75
N ARG A 537 -1.37 -24.02 0.61
CA ARG A 537 -0.19 -23.55 -0.11
C ARG A 537 0.55 -22.51 0.72
N LEU A 538 1.86 -22.69 0.85
CA LEU A 538 2.76 -21.72 1.46
C LEU A 538 3.55 -21.00 0.37
N TRP A 539 3.59 -19.67 0.39
CA TRP A 539 4.47 -18.89 -0.45
C TRP A 539 5.88 -18.90 0.14
N THR A 540 6.90 -18.94 -0.70
CA THR A 540 8.29 -19.00 -0.24
C THR A 540 8.82 -17.69 0.36
N SER A 541 8.03 -16.62 0.32
CA SER A 541 8.24 -15.35 1.02
C SER A 541 6.89 -14.64 1.22
N GLN A 542 6.87 -13.50 1.91
CA GLN A 542 5.70 -12.62 1.88
C GLN A 542 5.45 -12.13 0.45
N THR A 543 4.21 -11.81 0.12
CA THR A 543 3.90 -11.30 -1.22
C THR A 543 2.64 -10.47 -1.25
N ALA A 544 2.58 -9.54 -2.20
CA ALA A 544 1.36 -8.83 -2.59
C ALA A 544 0.75 -9.41 -3.88
N ASP A 545 1.12 -10.63 -4.28
CA ASP A 545 0.63 -11.35 -5.46
C ASP A 545 -0.02 -12.69 -5.06
N THR A 546 -1.18 -12.60 -4.40
CA THR A 546 -1.97 -13.77 -4.00
C THR A 546 -3.15 -14.04 -4.93
N ASP A 547 -3.26 -13.31 -6.04
CA ASP A 547 -4.28 -13.52 -7.06
C ASP A 547 -4.21 -14.92 -7.69
N TYR A 548 -5.37 -15.49 -7.96
CA TYR A 548 -5.58 -16.85 -8.44
C TYR A 548 -5.08 -17.00 -9.87
N GLN A 549 -3.83 -17.45 -10.01
CA GLN A 549 -3.18 -17.73 -11.29
C GLN A 549 -2.87 -19.22 -11.41
N THR A 550 -3.69 -19.94 -12.18
CA THR A 550 -3.57 -21.39 -12.37
C THR A 550 -2.28 -21.81 -13.06
N ALA A 551 -1.65 -20.91 -13.83
CA ALA A 551 -0.39 -21.18 -14.52
C ALA A 551 0.86 -20.96 -13.64
N THR A 552 0.76 -20.23 -12.52
CA THR A 552 1.93 -19.82 -11.73
C THR A 552 1.78 -20.11 -10.24
N THR A 553 0.89 -19.42 -9.52
CA THR A 553 0.79 -19.48 -8.05
C THR A 553 -0.14 -20.59 -7.56
N TYR A 554 -1.12 -21.01 -8.37
CA TYR A 554 -2.11 -22.04 -8.04
C TYR A 554 -2.16 -23.22 -9.04
N PRO A 555 -1.03 -23.82 -9.47
CA PRO A 555 -1.08 -24.96 -10.36
C PRO A 555 -1.65 -26.18 -9.65
N SER A 556 -2.46 -26.95 -10.37
CA SER A 556 -3.08 -28.18 -9.88
C SER A 556 -3.16 -29.20 -11.00
N THR A 557 -3.11 -30.48 -10.65
CA THR A 557 -3.65 -31.49 -11.57
C THR A 557 -5.13 -31.25 -11.77
N THR A 558 -5.65 -31.64 -12.93
CA THR A 558 -7.08 -31.53 -13.23
C THR A 558 -7.77 -32.87 -13.08
N ASP A 559 -9.05 -32.85 -12.70
CA ASP A 559 -9.92 -34.01 -12.77
C ASP A 559 -10.45 -34.25 -14.20
N ALA A 560 -11.39 -35.18 -14.34
CA ALA A 560 -12.01 -35.50 -15.63
C ALA A 560 -12.85 -34.35 -16.22
N ALA A 561 -13.27 -33.38 -15.42
CA ALA A 561 -14.00 -32.19 -15.84
C ALA A 561 -13.07 -31.02 -16.17
N GLY A 562 -11.75 -31.18 -16.02
CA GLY A 562 -10.77 -30.11 -16.22
C GLY A 562 -10.67 -29.15 -15.02
N LEU A 563 -11.23 -29.51 -13.87
CA LEU A 563 -11.25 -28.70 -12.65
C LEU A 563 -10.13 -29.11 -11.68
N PRO A 564 -9.71 -28.24 -10.74
CA PRO A 564 -8.60 -28.53 -9.83
C PRO A 564 -8.83 -29.77 -8.96
N ALA A 565 -7.91 -30.74 -9.02
CA ALA A 565 -7.98 -32.02 -8.30
C ALA A 565 -6.95 -32.15 -7.16
N THR A 566 -5.69 -31.81 -7.40
CA THR A 566 -4.62 -31.87 -6.39
C THR A 566 -3.63 -30.72 -6.60
N PRO A 567 -3.19 -30.00 -5.55
CA PRO A 567 -2.29 -28.88 -5.70
C PRO A 567 -0.88 -29.34 -6.10
N GLN A 568 -0.23 -28.56 -6.96
CA GLN A 568 1.15 -28.74 -7.40
C GLN A 568 2.02 -27.56 -6.93
N VAL A 569 3.35 -27.73 -7.05
CA VAL A 569 4.33 -26.67 -6.78
C VAL A 569 4.17 -25.53 -7.78
N GLY A 570 4.19 -24.29 -7.27
CA GLY A 570 4.12 -23.08 -8.08
C GLY A 570 5.30 -22.92 -9.04
N ALA A 571 5.09 -22.23 -10.16
CA ALA A 571 6.16 -21.93 -11.11
C ALA A 571 7.30 -21.15 -10.43
N GLY A 572 8.56 -21.57 -10.64
CA GLY A 572 9.71 -20.98 -9.96
C GLY A 572 9.71 -21.19 -8.44
N HIS A 573 8.98 -22.21 -7.96
CA HIS A 573 8.84 -22.56 -6.54
C HIS A 573 8.28 -21.41 -5.70
N THR A 574 7.45 -20.55 -6.27
CA THR A 574 6.82 -19.44 -5.54
C THR A 574 5.84 -19.94 -4.48
N THR A 575 5.19 -21.08 -4.71
CA THR A 575 4.26 -21.71 -3.75
C THR A 575 4.55 -23.21 -3.57
N LEU A 576 4.42 -23.70 -2.35
CA LEU A 576 4.68 -25.08 -1.95
C LEU A 576 3.42 -25.68 -1.30
N PRO A 577 2.92 -26.84 -1.76
CA PRO A 577 1.73 -27.46 -1.17
C PRO A 577 2.05 -28.24 0.11
N PHE A 578 1.09 -28.29 1.04
CA PHE A 578 1.16 -29.08 2.27
C PHE A 578 -0.11 -29.93 2.45
N PHE A 579 0.02 -31.04 3.18
CA PHE A 579 -1.00 -32.10 3.25
C PHE A 579 -1.14 -32.65 4.68
N ALA A 580 -2.23 -33.35 4.97
CA ALA A 580 -2.52 -33.98 6.25
C ALA A 580 -2.03 -35.43 6.36
N SER A 581 -1.81 -36.13 5.24
CA SER A 581 -1.48 -37.56 5.24
C SER A 581 -0.04 -37.90 4.85
N GLY A 582 0.74 -36.95 4.30
CA GLY A 582 2.13 -37.17 3.91
C GLY A 582 2.74 -36.02 3.13
N ASN A 583 4.00 -36.15 2.70
CA ASN A 583 4.65 -35.15 1.85
C ASN A 583 4.09 -35.15 0.40
N LEU A 584 4.49 -34.17 -0.40
CA LEU A 584 4.19 -34.13 -1.83
C LEU A 584 4.57 -35.45 -2.52
N GLY A 585 3.64 -36.03 -3.28
CA GLY A 585 3.83 -37.30 -4.00
C GLY A 585 3.56 -38.57 -3.18
N ALA A 586 3.45 -38.48 -1.85
CA ALA A 586 3.14 -39.62 -0.98
C ALA A 586 1.80 -39.48 -0.22
N ASN A 587 1.18 -38.31 -0.26
CA ASN A 587 -0.10 -38.04 0.42
C ASN A 587 -1.29 -38.73 -0.27
N THR A 588 -2.35 -38.96 0.49
CA THR A 588 -3.65 -39.50 0.06
C THR A 588 -4.80 -38.51 0.31
N ASP A 589 -4.49 -37.23 0.50
CA ASP A 589 -5.42 -36.19 0.98
C ASP A 589 -6.65 -35.98 0.10
N TYR A 590 -6.50 -36.17 -1.21
CA TYR A 590 -7.53 -35.90 -2.20
C TYR A 590 -8.11 -37.15 -2.86
N GLY A 591 -7.75 -38.33 -2.34
CA GLY A 591 -8.38 -39.59 -2.71
C GLY A 591 -9.75 -39.78 -2.04
N THR A 592 -10.38 -40.93 -2.27
CA THR A 592 -11.62 -41.32 -1.57
C THR A 592 -11.40 -41.31 -0.05
N ASN A 593 -12.26 -40.60 0.69
CA ASN A 593 -12.14 -40.40 2.15
C ASN A 593 -10.82 -39.73 2.59
N GLY A 594 -10.16 -38.99 1.70
CA GLY A 594 -8.98 -38.23 2.04
C GLY A 594 -9.28 -37.12 3.04
N ALA A 595 -8.30 -36.76 3.87
CA ALA A 595 -8.48 -35.78 4.95
C ALA A 595 -8.96 -34.40 4.45
N ASN A 596 -8.61 -34.05 3.21
CA ASN A 596 -8.92 -32.77 2.59
C ASN A 596 -9.94 -32.83 1.44
N THR A 597 -10.71 -33.94 1.34
CA THR A 597 -11.87 -34.09 0.45
C THR A 597 -13.08 -34.58 1.23
N ARG A 598 -14.24 -33.91 1.09
CA ARG A 598 -15.50 -34.40 1.67
C ARG A 598 -16.75 -33.81 1.04
N ASP A 599 -17.86 -34.48 1.26
CA ASP A 599 -19.18 -33.91 1.09
C ASP A 599 -19.54 -33.07 2.32
N VAL A 600 -19.88 -31.80 2.13
CA VAL A 600 -20.33 -30.92 3.22
C VAL A 600 -21.85 -30.87 3.18
N VAL A 601 -22.48 -31.44 4.21
CA VAL A 601 -23.95 -31.58 4.28
C VAL A 601 -24.46 -30.84 5.50
N ILE A 602 -25.45 -29.97 5.31
CA ILE A 602 -26.15 -29.30 6.42
C ILE A 602 -27.08 -30.34 7.08
N PRO A 603 -26.94 -30.62 8.39
CA PRO A 603 -27.80 -31.58 9.07
C PRO A 603 -29.29 -31.19 9.03
N ASP A 604 -30.18 -32.19 9.08
CA ASP A 604 -31.63 -31.97 9.11
C ASP A 604 -32.04 -31.02 10.25
N GLY A 605 -32.89 -30.04 9.91
CA GLY A 605 -33.34 -29.01 10.85
C GLY A 605 -32.33 -27.89 11.14
N GLN A 606 -31.16 -27.91 10.50
CA GLN A 606 -30.19 -26.81 10.52
C GLN A 606 -30.21 -26.03 9.19
N HIS A 607 -29.56 -24.87 9.16
CA HIS A 607 -29.45 -23.99 7.99
C HIS A 607 -27.99 -23.60 7.69
N ALA A 608 -27.04 -24.17 8.44
CA ALA A 608 -25.62 -23.89 8.32
C ALA A 608 -24.80 -25.06 8.92
N VAL A 609 -23.58 -25.25 8.42
CA VAL A 609 -22.62 -26.22 8.96
C VAL A 609 -21.19 -25.71 8.79
N TRP A 610 -20.30 -26.11 9.70
CA TRP A 610 -18.86 -25.93 9.61
C TRP A 610 -18.17 -27.26 9.30
N ALA A 611 -17.16 -27.20 8.43
CA ALA A 611 -16.32 -28.32 8.05
C ALA A 611 -14.84 -27.94 8.16
N TYR A 612 -14.04 -28.73 8.87
CA TYR A 612 -12.63 -28.44 9.15
C TYR A 612 -11.68 -29.26 8.29
N PHE A 613 -10.80 -28.59 7.57
CA PHE A 613 -9.75 -29.16 6.72
C PHE A 613 -8.39 -28.73 7.28
N GLY A 614 -7.29 -29.40 6.92
CA GLY A 614 -6.00 -29.02 7.49
C GLY A 614 -4.80 -29.73 6.92
N CYS A 615 -3.61 -29.31 7.36
CA CYS A 615 -2.36 -29.97 7.01
C CYS A 615 -1.32 -29.85 8.13
N PHE A 616 -0.32 -30.73 8.08
CA PHE A 616 0.92 -30.58 8.83
C PHE A 616 1.91 -29.75 8.00
N LEU A 617 2.34 -28.60 8.53
CA LEU A 617 3.37 -27.74 7.93
C LEU A 617 4.75 -28.33 8.21
N ASN A 618 5.11 -29.39 7.47
CA ASN A 618 6.32 -30.17 7.66
C ASN A 618 7.61 -29.43 7.21
N LEU A 619 7.88 -28.25 7.78
CA LEU A 619 8.92 -27.33 7.31
C LEU A 619 10.34 -27.70 7.76
N TYR A 620 10.45 -28.50 8.83
CA TYR A 620 11.72 -28.77 9.52
C TYR A 620 12.18 -30.23 9.43
N ASP A 621 11.42 -31.07 8.74
CA ASP A 621 11.84 -32.43 8.41
C ASP A 621 12.65 -32.43 7.11
N ASN A 622 13.93 -32.78 7.22
CA ASN A 622 14.83 -32.88 6.07
C ASN A 622 14.41 -33.96 5.05
N SER A 623 13.51 -34.88 5.44
CA SER A 623 12.94 -35.87 4.51
C SER A 623 11.92 -35.26 3.55
N TYR A 624 11.35 -34.09 3.86
CA TYR A 624 10.49 -33.39 2.92
C TYR A 624 11.33 -32.67 1.86
N VAL A 625 11.58 -33.39 0.78
CA VAL A 625 12.38 -32.93 -0.36
C VAL A 625 11.46 -32.59 -1.54
N ILE A 626 11.63 -31.40 -2.10
CA ILE A 626 10.98 -30.95 -3.34
C ILE A 626 12.10 -30.64 -4.33
N ASP A 627 12.07 -31.29 -5.50
CA ASP A 627 13.05 -31.15 -6.58
C ASP A 627 14.51 -31.25 -6.11
N GLY A 628 14.78 -32.25 -5.26
CA GLY A 628 16.14 -32.54 -4.76
C GLY A 628 16.63 -31.65 -3.62
N ARG A 629 15.82 -30.69 -3.15
CA ARG A 629 16.16 -29.79 -2.04
C ARG A 629 15.18 -29.94 -0.87
N PRO A 630 15.66 -29.96 0.39
CA PRO A 630 14.77 -29.89 1.56
C PRO A 630 13.86 -28.67 1.49
N VAL A 631 12.60 -28.81 1.91
CA VAL A 631 11.57 -27.76 1.79
C VAL A 631 12.03 -26.42 2.39
N GLN A 632 12.76 -26.46 3.52
CA GLN A 632 13.27 -25.27 4.20
C GLN A 632 14.27 -24.47 3.36
N GLY A 633 14.95 -25.12 2.40
CA GLY A 633 15.85 -24.46 1.48
C GLY A 633 15.11 -23.53 0.52
N TRP A 634 13.88 -23.85 0.14
CA TRP A 634 13.10 -23.00 -0.78
C TRP A 634 12.59 -21.70 -0.14
N LEU A 635 12.66 -21.56 1.19
CA LEU A 635 12.13 -20.43 1.94
C LEU A 635 13.11 -19.26 1.95
N ALA A 636 12.67 -18.09 1.52
CA ALA A 636 13.52 -16.92 1.36
C ALA A 636 13.36 -15.84 2.45
N GLY A 637 12.74 -16.17 3.60
CA GLY A 637 12.43 -15.22 4.67
C GLY A 637 12.11 -15.89 5.99
N THR A 638 11.78 -15.11 7.03
CA THR A 638 11.38 -15.63 8.35
C THR A 638 9.87 -15.88 8.45
N HIS A 639 9.09 -15.17 7.64
CA HIS A 639 7.64 -15.25 7.56
C HIS A 639 7.19 -15.48 6.12
N HIS A 640 6.05 -16.15 5.98
CA HIS A 640 5.56 -16.66 4.72
C HIS A 640 4.04 -16.56 4.65
N CYS A 641 3.50 -16.29 3.47
CA CYS A 641 2.07 -16.28 3.25
C CYS A 641 1.53 -17.71 3.16
N LEU A 642 0.48 -18.02 3.91
CA LEU A 642 -0.27 -19.27 3.79
C LEU A 642 -1.64 -18.98 3.19
N VAL A 643 -2.04 -19.73 2.16
CA VAL A 643 -3.39 -19.68 1.58
C VAL A 643 -4.04 -21.06 1.64
N ALA A 644 -5.30 -21.08 2.09
CA ALA A 644 -6.23 -22.17 1.90
C ALA A 644 -7.16 -21.86 0.73
N GLN A 645 -7.31 -22.80 -0.19
CA GLN A 645 -8.14 -22.69 -1.39
C GLN A 645 -9.26 -23.73 -1.35
N ILE A 646 -10.52 -23.31 -1.40
CA ILE A 646 -11.66 -24.19 -1.66
C ILE A 646 -11.67 -24.51 -3.15
N ALA A 647 -11.49 -25.78 -3.51
CA ALA A 647 -11.72 -26.29 -4.84
C ALA A 647 -13.04 -27.06 -4.84
N PHE A 648 -14.10 -26.39 -5.31
CA PHE A 648 -15.45 -26.94 -5.40
C PHE A 648 -16.01 -26.73 -6.81
N ASP A 649 -16.49 -27.82 -7.41
CA ASP A 649 -16.82 -27.86 -8.84
C ASP A 649 -18.09 -27.07 -9.18
N GLY A 650 -19.02 -26.96 -8.22
CA GLY A 650 -20.25 -26.19 -8.38
C GLY A 650 -20.04 -24.66 -8.39
N ALA A 651 -18.90 -24.18 -7.89
CA ALA A 651 -18.56 -22.77 -7.82
C ALA A 651 -17.03 -22.57 -8.00
N PRO A 652 -16.51 -22.67 -9.23
CA PRO A 652 -15.08 -22.56 -9.49
C PRO A 652 -14.55 -21.14 -9.28
N ILE A 653 -13.27 -21.03 -8.92
CA ILE A 653 -12.58 -19.75 -8.77
C ILE A 653 -12.18 -19.22 -10.15
N PHE A 654 -12.54 -17.97 -10.44
CA PHE A 654 -12.11 -17.31 -11.68
C PHE A 654 -10.66 -16.83 -11.61
N THR A 655 -9.93 -16.97 -12.71
CA THR A 655 -8.54 -16.48 -12.82
C THR A 655 -8.47 -14.99 -12.49
N GLY A 656 -7.52 -14.63 -11.62
CA GLY A 656 -7.34 -13.27 -11.12
C GLY A 656 -8.16 -12.94 -9.87
N ALA A 657 -9.02 -13.84 -9.37
CA ALA A 657 -9.66 -13.68 -8.06
C ALA A 657 -8.60 -13.53 -6.96
N THR A 658 -8.85 -12.74 -5.93
CA THR A 658 -7.91 -12.54 -4.81
C THR A 658 -8.52 -13.10 -3.52
N PRO A 659 -7.74 -13.37 -2.46
CA PRO A 659 -8.27 -13.72 -1.14
C PRO A 659 -9.23 -12.67 -0.55
N GLU A 660 -9.12 -11.44 -1.03
CA GLU A 660 -10.01 -10.34 -0.67
C GLU A 660 -11.33 -10.38 -1.44
N GLY A 661 -11.23 -10.55 -2.77
CA GLY A 661 -12.39 -10.59 -3.66
C GLY A 661 -13.14 -11.92 -3.64
N SER A 662 -12.52 -13.03 -3.25
CA SER A 662 -13.12 -14.36 -3.30
C SER A 662 -13.19 -15.02 -1.94
N ASP A 663 -14.40 -15.48 -1.61
CA ASP A 663 -14.70 -16.29 -0.44
C ASP A 663 -14.18 -17.74 -0.54
N LYS A 664 -13.49 -18.10 -1.63
CA LYS A 664 -12.85 -19.41 -1.84
C LYS A 664 -11.39 -19.44 -1.45
N LEU A 665 -10.82 -18.29 -1.10
CA LEU A 665 -9.41 -18.13 -0.81
C LEU A 665 -9.26 -17.47 0.56
N ALA A 666 -8.76 -18.20 1.55
CA ALA A 666 -8.43 -17.66 2.86
C ALA A 666 -6.92 -17.52 2.99
N GLN A 667 -6.42 -16.35 3.39
CA GLN A 667 -4.98 -16.12 3.53
C GLN A 667 -4.57 -15.73 4.96
N ARG A 668 -3.31 -16.01 5.30
CA ARG A 668 -2.58 -15.47 6.45
C ARG A 668 -1.24 -14.95 5.97
N ASN A 669 -1.08 -13.64 5.95
CA ASN A 669 0.07 -12.95 5.36
C ASN A 669 0.54 -11.81 6.28
N LEU A 670 1.09 -12.19 7.43
CA LEU A 670 1.59 -11.26 8.46
C LEU A 670 3.02 -11.64 8.82
N GLN A 671 3.90 -10.64 8.83
CA GLN A 671 5.24 -10.74 9.39
C GLN A 671 5.30 -9.98 10.70
N ILE A 672 5.99 -10.56 11.70
CA ILE A 672 6.34 -9.84 12.93
C ILE A 672 7.85 -9.76 13.03
N THR A 673 8.39 -8.55 13.17
CA THR A 673 9.84 -8.35 13.33
C THR A 673 10.07 -7.25 14.35
N HIS A 674 10.81 -7.57 15.40
CA HIS A 674 10.93 -6.70 16.55
C HIS A 674 11.99 -5.61 16.33
N SER A 675 11.68 -4.41 16.80
CA SER A 675 12.69 -3.36 17.01
C SER A 675 13.22 -3.44 18.43
N ASP A 676 14.50 -3.16 18.60
CA ASP A 676 15.04 -2.83 19.92
C ASP A 676 14.80 -1.35 20.27
N ASN A 677 14.80 -1.04 21.57
CA ASN A 677 15.10 0.27 22.15
C ASN A 677 15.41 0.08 23.66
N PRO A 678 16.48 0.68 24.22
CA PRO A 678 17.23 1.86 23.74
C PRO A 678 18.54 1.57 23.00
N GLY A 679 18.70 0.44 22.32
CA GLY A 679 19.96 0.12 21.65
C GLY A 679 20.24 0.91 20.35
N PRO A 680 21.22 0.47 19.57
CA PRO A 680 21.74 1.25 18.45
C PRO A 680 20.84 1.17 17.22
N ALA A 681 21.03 2.08 16.27
CA ALA A 681 20.29 2.13 15.00
C ALA A 681 20.29 0.80 14.23
N SER A 682 21.36 -0.02 14.33
CA SER A 682 21.39 -1.34 13.70
C SER A 682 20.33 -2.28 14.25
N ALA A 683 19.99 -2.20 15.55
CA ALA A 683 18.95 -2.99 16.20
C ALA A 683 17.53 -2.42 15.99
N HIS A 684 17.43 -1.20 15.45
CA HIS A 684 16.17 -0.54 15.07
C HIS A 684 15.79 -0.77 13.59
N ARG A 685 16.67 -1.42 12.81
CA ARG A 685 16.43 -1.79 11.41
C ARG A 685 15.54 -3.02 11.32
N ILE A 686 14.43 -2.93 10.58
CA ILE A 686 13.43 -3.99 10.45
C ILE A 686 13.44 -4.58 9.03
N PRO A 687 14.19 -5.67 8.78
CA PRO A 687 14.25 -6.31 7.47
C PRO A 687 13.10 -7.31 7.22
N GLN A 688 12.57 -7.29 5.99
CA GLN A 688 11.61 -8.28 5.50
C GLN A 688 11.78 -8.59 4.03
N THR A 689 11.75 -9.89 3.72
CA THR A 689 11.75 -10.34 2.33
C THR A 689 10.33 -10.36 1.78
N PHE A 690 10.20 -10.06 0.50
CA PHE A 690 8.93 -10.20 -0.20
C PHE A 690 9.16 -10.54 -1.68
N ASP A 691 8.20 -11.24 -2.26
CA ASP A 691 8.17 -11.61 -3.67
C ASP A 691 7.13 -10.76 -4.40
N LEU A 692 7.51 -10.20 -5.55
CA LEU A 692 6.65 -9.31 -6.32
C LEU A 692 6.76 -9.59 -7.81
N ARG A 693 5.66 -9.92 -8.48
CA ARG A 693 5.62 -10.10 -9.93
C ARG A 693 5.81 -8.74 -10.63
N PRO A 694 6.49 -8.65 -11.79
CA PRO A 694 6.61 -7.40 -12.54
C PRO A 694 5.27 -6.91 -13.09
N SER A 695 5.19 -5.65 -13.51
CA SER A 695 4.06 -5.21 -14.34
C SER A 695 4.06 -5.90 -15.70
N ARG A 696 2.87 -6.08 -16.28
CA ARG A 696 2.73 -6.74 -17.58
C ARG A 696 3.27 -5.86 -18.70
N LEU A 697 4.15 -6.42 -19.54
CA LEU A 697 4.67 -5.74 -20.72
C LEU A 697 3.55 -5.38 -21.70
N GLY A 698 3.51 -4.12 -22.15
CA GLY A 698 2.53 -3.65 -23.12
C GLY A 698 1.09 -3.62 -22.60
N ALA A 699 0.89 -3.65 -21.28
CA ALA A 699 -0.43 -3.45 -20.68
C ALA A 699 -0.98 -2.09 -21.14
N LEU A 700 -2.11 -2.14 -21.87
CA LEU A 700 -2.83 -0.95 -22.33
C LEU A 700 -3.49 -0.19 -21.17
N GLU A 701 -3.50 -0.78 -19.98
CA GLU A 701 -4.25 -0.33 -18.80
C GLU A 701 -3.39 0.50 -17.83
N GLY A 702 -2.05 0.37 -17.86
CA GLY A 702 -1.13 1.18 -17.07
C GLY A 702 -0.04 0.36 -16.35
N VAL A 703 0.71 1.04 -15.48
CA VAL A 703 1.80 0.49 -14.65
C VAL A 703 1.28 0.16 -13.25
N ASP A 704 1.51 -1.07 -12.78
CA ASP A 704 1.08 -1.48 -11.43
C ASP A 704 1.93 -0.79 -10.36
N GLU A 705 1.41 -0.68 -9.15
CA GLU A 705 2.08 0.02 -8.06
C GLU A 705 2.09 -0.82 -6.80
N LEU A 706 3.19 -0.74 -6.04
CA LEU A 706 3.20 -1.12 -4.64
C LEU A 706 2.69 0.06 -3.83
N MET A 707 1.71 -0.18 -2.98
CA MET A 707 1.13 0.79 -2.07
C MET A 707 1.52 0.39 -0.65
N ILE A 708 2.24 1.25 0.05
CA ILE A 708 2.68 1.02 1.41
C ILE A 708 1.97 2.00 2.33
N ASP A 709 1.06 1.47 3.16
CA ASP A 709 0.39 2.21 4.22
C ASP A 709 1.25 2.14 5.49
N TRP A 710 1.75 3.29 5.92
CA TRP A 710 2.67 3.39 7.05
C TRP A 710 1.94 3.43 8.40
N GLY A 711 0.61 3.60 8.41
CA GLY A 711 -0.18 3.68 9.62
C GLY A 711 0.39 4.68 10.64
N ARG A 712 0.81 4.17 11.80
CA ARG A 712 1.35 4.95 12.92
C ARG A 712 2.89 4.93 13.02
N VAL A 713 3.58 4.39 12.01
CA VAL A 713 5.05 4.42 11.99
C VAL A 713 5.51 5.88 12.14
N PRO A 714 6.44 6.19 13.06
CA PRO A 714 6.78 7.55 13.42
C PRO A 714 7.50 8.28 12.28
N ALA A 715 7.21 9.57 12.15
CA ALA A 715 7.94 10.46 11.25
C ALA A 715 9.44 10.47 11.58
N GLY A 716 10.29 10.51 10.55
CA GLY A 716 11.73 10.33 10.67
C GLY A 716 12.21 8.89 10.52
N SER A 717 11.28 7.92 10.40
CA SER A 717 11.63 6.59 9.91
C SER A 717 11.97 6.63 8.42
N VAL A 718 12.81 5.70 7.97
CA VAL A 718 13.22 5.60 6.56
C VAL A 718 12.99 4.18 6.06
N ALA A 719 12.32 4.05 4.93
CA ALA A 719 12.15 2.77 4.27
C ALA A 719 13.09 2.64 3.06
N SER A 720 13.64 1.44 2.88
CA SER A 720 14.42 1.07 1.69
C SER A 720 13.87 -0.20 1.06
N ILE A 721 13.68 -0.19 -0.25
CA ILE A 721 13.21 -1.30 -1.06
C ILE A 721 14.35 -1.72 -1.99
N PHE A 722 14.97 -2.86 -1.71
CA PHE A 722 16.04 -3.43 -2.52
C PHE A 722 15.48 -4.47 -3.49
N TRP A 723 15.62 -4.21 -4.80
CA TRP A 723 15.28 -5.12 -5.90
C TRP A 723 16.48 -5.31 -6.82
N PRO A 724 17.30 -6.36 -6.62
CA PRO A 724 18.52 -6.57 -7.41
C PRO A 724 18.26 -6.83 -8.90
N GLN A 725 17.02 -7.14 -9.29
CA GLN A 725 16.63 -7.34 -10.70
C GLN A 725 16.20 -6.04 -11.40
N VAL A 726 16.14 -4.91 -10.67
CA VAL A 726 15.56 -3.65 -11.15
C VAL A 726 16.54 -2.51 -10.93
N ASP A 727 16.73 -1.68 -11.95
CA ASP A 727 17.50 -0.44 -11.79
C ASP A 727 16.64 0.62 -11.10
N ALA A 728 17.15 1.21 -10.03
CA ALA A 728 16.46 2.24 -9.26
C ALA A 728 16.03 3.43 -10.14
N SER A 729 16.84 3.80 -11.13
CA SER A 729 16.52 4.85 -12.10
C SER A 729 15.30 4.55 -12.96
N GLU A 730 14.99 3.27 -13.22
CA GLU A 730 13.80 2.87 -13.98
C GLU A 730 12.53 3.15 -13.16
N VAL A 731 12.55 2.80 -11.87
CA VAL A 731 11.46 3.10 -10.94
C VAL A 731 11.28 4.60 -10.78
N LEU A 732 12.36 5.36 -10.56
CA LEU A 732 12.29 6.82 -10.41
C LEU A 732 11.80 7.50 -11.69
N GLY A 733 12.21 7.02 -12.87
CA GLY A 733 11.71 7.52 -14.15
C GLY A 733 10.22 7.25 -14.34
N LEU A 734 9.73 6.08 -13.92
CA LEU A 734 8.29 5.79 -13.90
C LEU A 734 7.56 6.69 -12.90
N ALA A 735 8.09 6.86 -11.69
CA ALA A 735 7.51 7.71 -10.67
C ALA A 735 7.39 9.16 -11.14
N ALA A 736 8.46 9.72 -11.73
CA ALA A 736 8.44 11.07 -12.31
C ALA A 736 7.49 11.20 -13.51
N SER A 737 7.14 10.10 -14.19
CA SER A 737 6.17 10.10 -15.29
C SER A 737 4.72 9.93 -14.83
N MET A 738 4.50 9.31 -13.66
CA MET A 738 3.18 8.96 -13.13
C MET A 738 2.71 9.93 -12.06
N TYR A 739 3.63 10.44 -11.24
CA TYR A 739 3.35 11.26 -10.06
C TYR A 739 3.77 12.69 -10.33
N ARG A 740 2.94 13.63 -9.84
CA ARG A 740 3.23 15.06 -9.96
C ARG A 740 4.37 15.48 -9.02
N SER A 741 4.36 14.97 -7.78
CA SER A 741 5.48 15.00 -6.83
C SER A 741 5.66 13.62 -6.21
N HIS A 742 6.88 13.29 -5.77
CA HIS A 742 7.13 12.07 -5.01
C HIS A 742 8.37 12.19 -4.11
N GLY A 743 8.35 11.54 -2.95
CA GLY A 743 9.49 11.46 -2.01
C GLY A 743 10.50 10.34 -2.30
N LEU A 744 10.41 9.69 -3.47
CA LEU A 744 11.28 8.56 -3.82
C LEU A 744 12.68 9.02 -4.26
N SER A 745 13.71 8.32 -3.79
CA SER A 745 15.11 8.53 -4.19
C SER A 745 15.84 7.20 -4.35
N ALA A 746 17.02 7.20 -4.97
CA ALA A 746 17.88 6.02 -5.05
C ALA A 746 18.93 6.07 -3.95
N ALA A 747 19.02 5.02 -3.13
CA ALA A 747 20.13 4.84 -2.18
C ALA A 747 21.36 4.21 -2.84
N ASP A 748 21.13 3.34 -3.81
CA ASP A 748 22.12 2.70 -4.68
C ASP A 748 21.44 2.26 -6.00
N PRO A 749 22.15 1.69 -6.98
CA PRO A 749 21.56 1.32 -8.28
C PRO A 749 20.36 0.37 -8.22
N HIS A 750 20.12 -0.33 -7.12
CA HIS A 750 19.06 -1.33 -6.98
C HIS A 750 18.19 -1.12 -5.73
N THR A 751 18.33 0.02 -5.05
CA THR A 751 17.61 0.32 -3.81
C THR A 751 16.89 1.65 -3.91
N ILE A 752 15.56 1.61 -3.81
CA ILE A 752 14.72 2.79 -3.65
C ILE A 752 14.61 3.13 -2.18
N ARG A 753 14.67 4.42 -1.87
CA ARG A 753 14.50 4.97 -0.52
C ARG A 753 13.32 5.94 -0.51
N CYS A 754 12.54 5.89 0.56
CA CYS A 754 11.55 6.92 0.89
C CYS A 754 11.57 7.22 2.39
N ASP A 755 11.33 8.47 2.73
CA ASP A 755 11.14 8.89 4.12
C ASP A 755 9.67 8.65 4.52
N VAL A 756 9.45 8.16 5.73
CA VAL A 756 8.10 7.91 6.24
C VAL A 756 7.53 9.23 6.75
N THR A 757 6.63 9.84 5.98
CA THR A 757 5.97 11.11 6.30
C THR A 757 4.66 10.95 7.11
N GLY A 758 4.27 9.70 7.38
CA GLY A 758 2.89 9.34 7.72
C GLY A 758 2.00 9.30 6.46
N GLY A 759 0.95 8.48 6.47
CA GLY A 759 0.10 8.25 5.30
C GLY A 759 0.56 7.07 4.44
N VAL A 760 0.64 7.27 3.12
CA VAL A 760 0.89 6.20 2.13
C VAL A 760 2.02 6.58 1.19
N THR A 761 2.81 5.59 0.76
CA THR A 761 3.75 5.75 -0.35
C THR A 761 3.36 4.83 -1.50
N TYR A 762 3.39 5.35 -2.72
CA TYR A 762 3.23 4.58 -3.96
C TYR A 762 4.57 4.41 -4.65
N LEU A 763 4.84 3.20 -5.11
CA LEU A 763 6.05 2.82 -5.80
C LEU A 763 5.68 2.11 -7.11
N PRO A 764 5.97 2.68 -8.29
CA PRO A 764 5.62 2.06 -9.56
C PRO A 764 6.49 0.82 -9.78
N ILE A 765 5.87 -0.24 -10.30
CA ILE A 765 6.51 -1.53 -10.52
C ILE A 765 6.93 -1.61 -11.99
N PRO A 766 8.22 -1.67 -12.32
CA PRO A 766 8.63 -1.75 -13.72
C PRO A 766 8.14 -3.02 -14.41
N ALA A 767 7.81 -2.88 -15.69
CA ALA A 767 7.39 -4.01 -16.50
C ALA A 767 8.61 -4.83 -16.97
N LYS A 768 8.61 -6.13 -16.69
CA LYS A 768 9.65 -7.07 -17.14
C LYS A 768 9.02 -8.38 -17.58
N ALA A 769 9.67 -9.06 -18.53
CA ALA A 769 9.39 -10.45 -18.83
C ALA A 769 10.15 -11.36 -17.85
N GLY A 770 9.58 -12.52 -17.53
CA GLY A 770 10.27 -13.55 -16.75
C GLY A 770 9.79 -13.66 -15.31
N GLU A 771 10.72 -13.95 -14.41
CA GLU A 771 10.48 -14.27 -13.00
C GLU A 771 10.07 -13.04 -12.16
N ASN A 772 9.58 -13.32 -10.95
CA ASN A 772 9.26 -12.30 -9.95
C ASN A 772 10.53 -11.58 -9.43
N PHE A 773 10.36 -10.33 -9.02
CA PHE A 773 11.36 -9.57 -8.27
C PHE A 773 11.46 -10.12 -6.85
N ALA A 774 12.65 -10.57 -6.47
CA ALA A 774 12.94 -10.86 -5.07
C ALA A 774 13.29 -9.55 -4.37
N GLY A 775 12.59 -9.21 -3.30
CA GLY A 775 12.74 -7.94 -2.61
C GLY A 775 13.17 -8.08 -1.16
N LEU A 776 13.91 -7.08 -0.67
CA LEU A 776 14.09 -6.80 0.76
C LEU A 776 13.55 -5.39 1.04
N LEU A 777 12.51 -5.30 1.86
CA LEU A 777 12.04 -4.04 2.44
C LEU A 777 12.69 -3.91 3.82
N THR A 778 13.37 -2.81 4.09
CA THR A 778 13.92 -2.49 5.41
C THR A 778 13.32 -1.19 5.92
N VAL A 779 12.88 -1.15 7.16
CA VAL A 779 12.43 0.08 7.83
C VAL A 779 13.37 0.40 8.97
N ASP A 780 14.03 1.55 8.90
CA ASP A 780 14.87 2.07 9.98
C ASP A 780 14.00 2.99 10.86
N LEU A 781 13.72 2.56 12.09
CA LEU A 781 12.96 3.35 13.06
C LEU A 781 13.87 4.37 13.79
N PRO A 782 13.35 5.56 14.14
CA PRO A 782 14.09 6.54 14.92
C PRO A 782 14.35 6.05 16.36
N THR A 783 15.32 6.66 17.04
CA THR A 783 15.64 6.35 18.45
C THR A 783 14.61 6.90 19.45
N THR A 784 13.55 7.52 18.97
CA THR A 784 12.44 8.06 19.78
C THR A 784 11.35 7.03 20.07
N VAL A 785 11.43 5.83 19.50
CA VAL A 785 10.49 4.75 19.83
C VAL A 785 10.78 4.19 21.22
N HIS A 786 9.80 3.54 21.85
CA HIS A 786 9.90 3.02 23.21
C HIS A 786 9.42 1.57 23.30
N ALA A 787 10.08 0.78 24.15
CA ALA A 787 9.66 -0.60 24.40
C ALA A 787 8.20 -0.64 24.89
N GLY A 788 7.41 -1.57 24.34
CA GLY A 788 5.97 -1.65 24.56
C GLY A 788 5.12 -0.99 23.46
N GLU A 789 5.73 -0.17 22.59
CA GLU A 789 5.06 0.31 21.37
C GLU A 789 4.99 -0.79 20.31
N ALA A 790 4.04 -0.65 19.38
CA ALA A 790 3.93 -1.49 18.20
C ALA A 790 3.43 -0.67 17.01
N PHE A 791 4.00 -0.95 15.83
CA PHE A 791 3.63 -0.31 14.58
C PHE A 791 3.19 -1.34 13.55
N ASP A 792 2.20 -1.00 12.73
CA ASP A 792 1.69 -1.86 11.67
C ASP A 792 1.87 -1.16 10.32
N ILE A 793 2.41 -1.88 9.35
CA ILE A 793 2.58 -1.46 7.96
C ILE A 793 1.78 -2.43 7.09
N VAL A 794 1.01 -1.91 6.14
CA VAL A 794 0.26 -2.74 5.19
C VAL A 794 0.75 -2.47 3.78
N VAL A 795 1.19 -3.52 3.10
CA VAL A 795 1.72 -3.45 1.73
C VAL A 795 0.74 -4.13 0.79
N ARG A 796 0.28 -3.40 -0.23
CA ARG A 796 -0.65 -3.86 -1.26
C ARG A 796 -0.04 -3.72 -2.64
N ARG A 797 -0.46 -4.55 -3.58
CA ARG A 797 -0.21 -4.32 -5.01
C ARG A 797 -1.49 -3.85 -5.68
N LEU A 798 -1.40 -2.71 -6.35
CA LEU A 798 -2.47 -2.13 -7.15
C LEU A 798 -2.24 -2.46 -8.62
N GLY A 799 -3.16 -3.23 -9.19
CA GLY A 799 -3.24 -3.45 -10.63
C GLY A 799 -4.42 -2.72 -11.27
N TYR A 800 -4.56 -2.85 -12.58
CA TYR A 800 -5.72 -2.35 -13.32
C TYR A 800 -6.68 -3.48 -13.66
N ARG A 801 -7.98 -3.14 -13.73
CA ARG A 801 -9.02 -3.91 -14.41
C ARG A 801 -9.70 -3.04 -15.44
N ALA A 802 -9.98 -3.59 -16.62
CA ALA A 802 -10.78 -2.96 -17.65
C ALA A 802 -11.93 -3.86 -18.11
N ASN A 803 -13.14 -3.30 -18.26
CA ASN A 803 -14.24 -3.98 -18.94
C ASN A 803 -14.27 -3.59 -20.42
N ARG A 804 -13.62 -4.36 -21.30
CA ARG A 804 -13.64 -4.10 -22.74
C ARG A 804 -14.99 -4.48 -23.38
N ILE A 805 -15.97 -3.57 -23.37
CA ILE A 805 -17.08 -3.64 -24.33
C ILE A 805 -16.61 -2.98 -25.64
N LEU A 806 -16.28 -3.80 -26.65
CA LEU A 806 -16.04 -3.33 -28.02
C LEU A 806 -17.32 -3.51 -28.84
N GLU A 807 -18.22 -2.52 -28.82
CA GLU A 807 -19.34 -2.45 -29.77
C GLU A 807 -19.11 -1.32 -30.79
N PHE A 808 -19.24 -1.67 -32.07
CA PHE A 808 -19.09 -0.74 -33.20
C PHE A 808 -20.46 -0.31 -33.72
N GLY A 809 -20.86 0.92 -33.39
CA GLY A 809 -21.93 1.63 -34.09
C GLY A 809 -21.36 2.54 -35.18
N ASN A 810 -21.89 2.46 -36.40
CA ASN A 810 -21.52 3.36 -37.49
C ASN A 810 -22.22 4.71 -37.27
N VAL A 811 -21.45 5.80 -37.14
CA VAL A 811 -21.96 7.16 -37.24
C VAL A 811 -21.45 7.74 -38.56
N GLU A 812 -22.36 8.16 -39.43
CA GLU A 812 -22.02 8.90 -40.65
C GLU A 812 -21.82 10.36 -40.30
N ASP A 813 -20.58 10.86 -40.44
CA ASP A 813 -20.34 12.28 -40.58
C ASP A 813 -19.35 12.52 -41.74
N GLN A 814 -19.76 13.42 -42.64
CA GLN A 814 -19.10 13.95 -43.83
C GLN A 814 -17.89 13.17 -44.39
N GLY A 815 -18.15 11.96 -44.92
CA GLY A 815 -17.26 11.31 -45.89
C GLY A 815 -15.96 10.69 -45.34
N ASN A 816 -15.68 10.76 -44.04
CA ASN A 816 -14.51 10.12 -43.43
C ASN A 816 -14.94 9.17 -42.30
N ARG A 817 -14.78 7.85 -42.52
CA ARG A 817 -15.09 6.82 -41.52
C ARG A 817 -14.15 6.95 -40.31
N ARG A 818 -14.57 7.64 -39.24
CA ARG A 818 -13.92 7.56 -37.92
C ARG A 818 -14.70 6.61 -37.01
N ARG A 819 -14.01 5.62 -36.47
CA ARG A 819 -14.51 4.67 -35.46
C ARG A 819 -14.65 5.42 -34.13
N SER A 820 -15.87 5.68 -33.66
CA SER A 820 -16.08 6.08 -32.27
C SER A 820 -15.84 4.87 -31.38
N THR A 821 -14.98 5.03 -30.36
CA THR A 821 -14.72 4.01 -29.32
C THR A 821 -15.20 4.56 -28.00
N ARG A 822 -16.18 3.90 -27.36
CA ARG A 822 -16.40 4.08 -25.92
C ARG A 822 -15.34 3.21 -25.23
N GLY A 823 -14.43 3.84 -24.50
CA GLY A 823 -13.52 3.11 -23.63
C GLY A 823 -14.35 2.33 -22.61
N GLY A 824 -14.04 1.05 -22.44
CA GLY A 824 -14.53 0.29 -21.30
C GLY A 824 -14.18 0.97 -19.98
N ALA A 825 -14.97 0.72 -18.93
CA ALA A 825 -14.63 1.15 -17.58
C ALA A 825 -13.26 0.60 -17.16
N THR A 826 -12.38 1.46 -16.62
CA THR A 826 -11.09 1.07 -16.05
C THR A 826 -11.01 1.53 -14.60
N TRP A 827 -10.63 0.63 -13.68
CA TRP A 827 -10.47 0.93 -12.26
C TRP A 827 -9.23 0.22 -11.70
N ARG A 828 -8.80 0.62 -10.50
CA ARG A 828 -7.72 -0.05 -9.78
C ARG A 828 -8.27 -1.15 -8.89
N ARG A 829 -7.53 -2.25 -8.77
CA ARG A 829 -7.86 -3.37 -7.91
C ARG A 829 -6.64 -3.86 -7.15
N VAL A 830 -6.83 -4.25 -5.90
CA VAL A 830 -5.80 -4.90 -5.10
C VAL A 830 -5.61 -6.34 -5.58
N LEU A 831 -4.36 -6.71 -5.91
CA LEU A 831 -3.98 -8.06 -6.35
C LEU A 831 -3.55 -8.97 -5.20
N GLY A 832 -3.21 -8.39 -4.06
CA GLY A 832 -2.77 -9.07 -2.87
C GLY A 832 -2.21 -8.10 -1.84
N THR A 833 -2.13 -8.57 -0.60
CA THR A 833 -1.77 -7.74 0.56
C THR A 833 -1.01 -8.58 1.58
N PHE A 834 0.02 -7.98 2.18
CA PHE A 834 0.67 -8.48 3.38
C PHE A 834 0.85 -7.38 4.41
N ALA A 835 0.94 -7.76 5.68
CA ALA A 835 1.19 -6.84 6.78
C ALA A 835 2.51 -7.13 7.48
N VAL A 836 3.07 -6.10 8.07
CA VAL A 836 4.27 -6.14 8.89
C VAL A 836 3.94 -5.46 10.21
N LYS A 837 4.07 -6.22 11.29
CA LYS A 837 3.97 -5.70 12.65
C LYS A 837 5.36 -5.57 13.26
N ILE A 838 5.61 -4.44 13.90
CA ILE A 838 6.89 -4.07 14.49
C ILE A 838 6.69 -3.77 15.97
N PRO A 839 6.72 -4.79 16.85
CA PRO A 839 6.75 -4.56 18.29
C PRO A 839 8.13 -4.06 18.71
N VAL A 840 8.16 -3.11 19.64
CA VAL A 840 9.41 -2.59 20.22
C VAL A 840 9.65 -3.29 21.55
N ALA A 841 10.81 -3.90 21.70
CA ALA A 841 11.21 -4.62 22.91
C ALA A 841 12.66 -4.28 23.30
N THR A 842 13.20 -4.97 24.30
CA THR A 842 14.55 -4.71 24.84
C THR A 842 15.54 -5.77 24.38
N ALA A 843 16.83 -5.42 24.32
CA ALA A 843 17.89 -6.31 23.88
C ALA A 843 17.88 -7.71 24.54
N ASP A 844 17.66 -7.77 25.85
CA ASP A 844 17.62 -9.03 26.62
C ASP A 844 16.53 -9.99 26.12
N THR A 845 15.42 -9.45 25.60
CA THR A 845 14.32 -10.26 25.05
C THR A 845 14.56 -10.67 23.59
N LEU A 846 15.37 -9.91 22.85
CA LEU A 846 15.52 -10.06 21.40
C LEU A 846 16.77 -10.83 20.99
N LEU A 847 17.83 -10.80 21.78
CA LEU A 847 19.14 -11.31 21.36
C LEU A 847 19.12 -12.78 20.94
N PHE A 848 18.57 -13.68 21.76
CA PHE A 848 18.56 -15.11 21.44
C PHE A 848 17.69 -15.44 20.21
N PRO A 849 16.44 -14.93 20.08
CA PRO A 849 15.68 -15.07 18.84
C PRO A 849 16.41 -14.56 17.59
N GLU A 850 17.13 -13.44 17.71
CA GLU A 850 17.89 -12.85 16.60
C GLU A 850 19.10 -13.72 16.20
N GLU A 851 19.87 -14.21 17.18
CA GLU A 851 20.97 -15.17 16.95
C GLU A 851 20.47 -16.45 16.26
N ASN A 852 19.32 -16.96 16.71
CA ASN A 852 18.68 -18.13 16.13
C ASN A 852 18.28 -17.91 14.66
N THR A 853 17.71 -16.73 14.37
CA THR A 853 17.33 -16.32 13.02
C THR A 853 18.54 -16.20 12.10
N LEU A 854 19.63 -15.60 12.59
CA LEU A 854 20.88 -15.46 11.85
C LEU A 854 21.46 -16.84 11.44
N ALA A 855 21.48 -17.81 12.35
CA ALA A 855 21.96 -19.17 12.05
C ALA A 855 21.14 -19.84 10.94
N ILE A 856 19.81 -19.72 10.98
CA ILE A 856 18.90 -20.32 9.99
C ILE A 856 19.07 -19.65 8.62
N LEU A 857 19.10 -18.30 8.56
CA LEU A 857 19.24 -17.62 7.27
C LEU A 857 20.63 -17.81 6.66
N ARG A 858 21.69 -17.95 7.46
CA ARG A 858 23.02 -18.35 6.94
C ARG A 858 22.97 -19.71 6.27
N TRP A 859 22.33 -20.69 6.90
CA TRP A 859 22.18 -22.02 6.30
C TRP A 859 21.37 -21.98 5.01
N ARG A 860 20.25 -21.24 4.98
CA ARG A 860 19.43 -21.08 3.76
C ARG A 860 20.20 -20.40 2.63
N LEU A 861 21.03 -19.41 2.93
CA LEU A 861 21.89 -18.76 1.95
C LEU A 861 22.88 -19.76 1.32
N GLU A 862 23.44 -20.68 2.09
CA GLU A 862 24.31 -21.75 1.57
C GLU A 862 23.57 -22.75 0.67
N GLN A 863 22.26 -22.89 0.85
CA GLN A 863 21.44 -23.74 0.00
C GLN A 863 21.15 -23.10 -1.38
N LEU A 864 21.41 -21.79 -1.56
CA LEU A 864 21.07 -21.06 -2.79
C LEU A 864 22.27 -20.90 -3.73
N PRO A 865 22.14 -21.27 -5.02
CA PRO A 865 23.12 -20.89 -6.03
C PRO A 865 23.31 -19.37 -6.08
N THR A 866 24.52 -18.90 -6.35
CA THR A 866 24.81 -17.46 -6.49
C THR A 866 24.08 -16.80 -7.66
N THR A 867 23.59 -17.61 -8.62
CA THR A 867 22.78 -17.17 -9.76
C THR A 867 21.29 -17.08 -9.43
N ASP A 868 20.86 -17.57 -8.27
CA ASP A 868 19.47 -17.50 -7.83
C ASP A 868 19.10 -16.05 -7.50
N ARG A 869 17.90 -15.63 -7.92
CA ARG A 869 17.38 -14.27 -7.71
C ARG A 869 17.29 -13.88 -6.24
N TRP A 870 17.13 -14.84 -5.33
CA TRP A 870 17.07 -14.62 -3.88
C TRP A 870 18.45 -14.51 -3.21
N HIS A 871 19.52 -15.01 -3.85
CA HIS A 871 20.85 -14.99 -3.25
C HIS A 871 21.33 -13.58 -2.84
N PRO A 872 21.27 -12.53 -3.70
CA PRO A 872 21.66 -11.18 -3.28
C PRO A 872 20.77 -10.61 -2.16
N VAL A 873 19.48 -10.96 -2.15
CA VAL A 873 18.51 -10.51 -1.15
C VAL A 873 18.82 -11.12 0.22
N LEU A 874 18.97 -12.45 0.27
CA LEU A 874 19.28 -13.16 1.51
C LEU A 874 20.67 -12.83 2.04
N LYS A 875 21.65 -12.59 1.16
CA LYS A 875 22.95 -12.10 1.59
C LYS A 875 22.82 -10.77 2.35
N ARG A 876 22.10 -9.80 1.77
CA ARG A 876 21.88 -8.49 2.42
C ARG A 876 21.10 -8.64 3.74
N TYR A 877 20.10 -9.52 3.77
CA TYR A 877 19.35 -9.80 5.00
C TYR A 877 20.26 -10.42 6.08
N VAL A 878 21.11 -11.40 5.74
CA VAL A 878 22.09 -11.97 6.68
C VAL A 878 23.06 -10.90 7.21
N ASP A 879 23.49 -9.98 6.36
CA ASP A 879 24.35 -8.85 6.75
C ASP A 879 23.62 -7.91 7.74
N ASP A 880 22.35 -7.57 7.49
CA ASP A 880 21.52 -6.77 8.41
C ASP A 880 21.28 -7.49 9.75
N LEU A 881 20.96 -8.80 9.73
CA LEU A 881 20.80 -9.62 10.94
C LEU A 881 22.08 -9.68 11.77
N ALA A 882 23.25 -9.82 11.12
CA ALA A 882 24.52 -9.81 11.83
C ALA A 882 24.76 -8.46 12.52
N GLY A 883 24.41 -7.35 11.87
CA GLY A 883 24.44 -6.01 12.46
C GLY A 883 23.46 -5.84 13.64
N ARG A 884 22.28 -6.45 13.55
CA ARG A 884 21.29 -6.50 14.64
C ARG A 884 21.80 -7.30 15.83
N VAL A 885 22.29 -8.52 15.62
CA VAL A 885 22.89 -9.35 16.69
C VAL A 885 24.02 -8.59 17.40
N SER A 886 24.90 -7.94 16.65
CA SER A 886 25.96 -7.10 17.24
C SER A 886 25.39 -5.91 18.03
N GLY A 887 24.34 -5.27 17.52
CA GLY A 887 23.68 -4.14 18.18
C GLY A 887 22.97 -4.52 19.48
N LEU A 888 22.46 -5.75 19.55
CA LEU A 888 21.81 -6.34 20.73
C LEU A 888 22.83 -6.89 21.75
N GLY A 889 24.14 -6.78 21.48
CA GLY A 889 25.21 -7.23 22.38
C GLY A 889 25.72 -8.66 22.15
N GLY A 890 25.29 -9.33 21.08
CA GLY A 890 25.81 -10.64 20.66
C GLY A 890 27.06 -10.55 19.78
N ASP A 891 27.67 -11.71 19.49
CA ASP A 891 28.79 -11.83 18.54
C ASP A 891 28.36 -12.64 17.30
N PRO A 892 28.02 -11.97 16.19
CA PRO A 892 27.56 -12.65 14.97
C PRO A 892 28.66 -13.50 14.33
N THR A 893 29.95 -13.33 14.66
CA THR A 893 31.03 -14.14 14.08
C THR A 893 31.08 -15.56 14.63
N THR A 894 30.49 -15.78 15.81
CA THR A 894 30.43 -17.09 16.48
C THR A 894 29.25 -17.96 16.05
N ILE A 895 28.31 -17.39 15.29
CA ILE A 895 27.04 -18.05 14.93
C ILE A 895 27.20 -18.88 13.65
N ALA A 896 27.31 -20.20 13.77
CA ALA A 896 27.41 -21.07 12.58
C ALA A 896 26.06 -21.19 11.83
N PRO A 897 26.09 -21.42 10.50
CA PRO A 897 24.91 -21.83 9.73
C PRO A 897 24.28 -23.10 10.33
N SER A 898 22.97 -23.07 10.61
CA SER A 898 22.24 -24.23 11.14
C SER A 898 20.75 -24.20 10.76
N PRO A 899 20.19 -25.27 10.16
CA PRO A 899 18.76 -25.36 9.86
C PRO A 899 17.88 -25.48 11.12
N GLN A 900 18.51 -25.86 12.24
CA GLN A 900 17.93 -25.93 13.58
C GLN A 900 18.36 -24.74 14.45
N GLY A 901 18.89 -23.67 13.86
CA GLY A 901 19.27 -22.48 14.61
C GLY A 901 20.43 -22.68 15.59
N VAL A 902 20.60 -21.74 16.53
CA VAL A 902 21.75 -21.76 17.44
C VAL A 902 21.58 -22.81 18.54
N PRO A 903 22.64 -23.57 18.88
CA PRO A 903 22.61 -24.43 20.06
C PRO A 903 22.33 -23.58 21.29
N VAL A 904 21.46 -24.07 22.18
CA VAL A 904 21.30 -23.44 23.50
C VAL A 904 22.67 -23.44 24.17
N ARG A 905 23.21 -22.25 24.48
CA ARG A 905 24.46 -22.11 25.21
C ARG A 905 24.26 -22.77 26.57
N THR A 906 24.69 -24.03 26.69
CA THR A 906 24.93 -24.61 28.01
C THR A 906 26.14 -23.86 28.53
N GLN A 907 25.90 -22.88 29.40
CA GLN A 907 27.00 -22.27 30.14
C GLN A 907 27.74 -23.44 30.77
N ASP A 908 29.05 -23.57 30.49
CA ASP A 908 29.89 -24.60 31.10
C ASP A 908 29.50 -24.71 32.56
N ALA A 909 29.17 -25.93 33.01
CA ALA A 909 28.74 -26.16 34.36
C ALA A 909 29.70 -25.42 35.29
N CYS A 910 29.23 -24.35 35.95
CA CYS A 910 29.96 -23.79 37.08
C CYS A 910 30.13 -24.98 38.01
N GLY A 911 31.35 -25.53 38.06
CA GLY A 911 31.62 -26.78 38.77
C GLY A 911 31.03 -26.73 40.17
N GLU A 912 30.56 -27.87 40.69
CA GLU A 912 29.91 -28.06 42.00
C GLU A 912 29.48 -26.76 42.70
N LEU A 913 28.21 -26.35 42.54
CA LEU A 913 27.69 -25.17 43.22
C LEU A 913 27.57 -25.43 44.73
N VAL A 914 27.98 -24.46 45.54
CA VAL A 914 27.80 -24.45 46.99
C VAL A 914 26.62 -23.52 47.31
N GLU A 915 25.71 -24.02 48.12
CA GLU A 915 24.55 -23.30 48.64
C GLU A 915 24.91 -22.61 49.94
N HIS A 916 24.62 -21.31 50.02
CA HIS A 916 24.75 -20.52 51.24
C HIS A 916 23.42 -19.84 51.55
N ILE A 917 22.95 -19.99 52.78
CA ILE A 917 21.70 -19.39 53.24
C ILE A 917 22.03 -18.33 54.28
N GLY A 918 21.54 -17.10 54.08
CA GLY A 918 21.73 -16.03 55.04
C GLY A 918 20.96 -14.75 54.70
N ARG A 919 20.89 -13.84 55.66
CA ARG A 919 20.26 -12.52 55.51
C ARG A 919 21.25 -11.51 55.00
N VAL A 920 20.80 -10.57 54.16
CA VAL A 920 21.65 -9.46 53.72
C VAL A 920 21.93 -8.53 54.90
N GLU A 921 23.20 -8.36 55.24
CA GLU A 921 23.66 -7.41 56.28
C GLU A 921 24.25 -6.13 55.67
N GLU A 922 24.94 -6.26 54.53
CA GLU A 922 25.62 -5.15 53.88
C GLU A 922 25.39 -5.20 52.37
N ILE A 923 25.24 -4.04 51.76
CA ILE A 923 25.20 -3.86 50.31
C ILE A 923 26.29 -2.86 49.96
N LEU A 924 27.17 -3.25 49.04
CA LEU A 924 28.36 -2.51 48.66
C LEU A 924 28.05 -1.75 47.37
N PHE A 925 28.32 -0.45 47.36
CA PHE A 925 28.20 0.41 46.19
C PHE A 925 29.55 1.04 45.85
N ASP A 926 29.83 1.21 44.55
CA ASP A 926 30.97 1.98 44.08
C ASP A 926 30.77 3.49 44.31
N CYS A 927 31.79 4.28 43.99
CA CYS A 927 31.76 5.74 44.13
C CYS A 927 30.74 6.45 43.20
N HIS A 928 30.10 5.72 42.28
CA HIS A 928 29.05 6.21 41.38
C HIS A 928 27.66 5.65 41.75
N GLY A 929 27.53 4.95 42.88
CA GLY A 929 26.26 4.40 43.36
C GLY A 929 25.82 3.11 42.66
N ARG A 930 26.72 2.41 41.96
CA ARG A 930 26.43 1.10 41.35
C ARG A 930 26.77 -0.02 42.32
N ILE A 931 25.98 -1.09 42.34
CA ILE A 931 26.27 -2.23 43.21
C ILE A 931 27.61 -2.89 42.82
N GLU A 932 28.43 -3.20 43.81
CA GLU A 932 29.66 -4.00 43.66
C GLU A 932 29.55 -5.36 44.33
N GLY A 933 28.63 -5.52 45.28
CA GLY A 933 28.46 -6.75 46.03
C GLY A 933 27.50 -6.60 47.20
N PHE A 934 27.35 -7.69 47.94
CA PHE A 934 26.57 -7.72 49.17
C PHE A 934 27.11 -8.81 50.09
N VAL A 935 26.79 -8.72 51.38
CA VAL A 935 27.24 -9.66 52.39
C VAL A 935 26.02 -10.30 53.03
N THR A 936 26.02 -11.63 53.10
CA THR A 936 25.01 -12.39 53.84
C THR A 936 25.56 -12.96 55.14
N SER A 937 24.67 -13.11 56.11
CA SER A 937 24.95 -13.67 57.44
C SER A 937 24.01 -14.82 57.71
N GLY A 938 24.58 -16.01 57.87
CA GLY A 938 23.88 -17.22 58.31
C GLY A 938 24.16 -17.53 59.78
N CYS A 939 23.60 -18.61 60.31
CA CYS A 939 23.72 -18.96 61.74
C CYS A 939 25.17 -19.11 62.25
N CYS A 940 26.13 -19.44 61.37
CA CYS A 940 27.51 -19.75 61.77
C CYS A 940 28.57 -19.05 60.91
N GLU A 941 28.21 -18.42 59.78
CA GLU A 941 29.17 -17.93 58.79
C GLU A 941 28.65 -16.70 58.04
N ARG A 942 29.57 -15.81 57.67
CA ARG A 942 29.32 -14.58 56.93
C ARG A 942 29.99 -14.68 55.55
N HIS A 943 29.25 -14.42 54.49
CA HIS A 943 29.70 -14.61 53.11
C HIS A 943 29.55 -13.32 52.30
N ALA A 944 30.65 -12.87 51.70
CA ALA A 944 30.67 -11.72 50.81
C ALA A 944 30.58 -12.17 49.35
N TYR A 945 29.68 -11.55 48.61
CA TYR A 945 29.45 -11.80 47.19
C TYR A 945 29.75 -10.56 46.36
N VAL A 946 30.27 -10.78 45.16
CA VAL A 946 30.54 -9.76 44.16
C VAL A 946 29.47 -9.87 43.09
N THR A 947 28.80 -8.76 42.81
CA THR A 947 27.85 -8.64 41.69
C THR A 947 27.82 -7.22 41.19
N ARG A 948 27.70 -7.06 39.87
CA ARG A 948 27.47 -5.76 39.21
C ARG A 948 26.14 -5.75 38.46
N ASP A 949 25.30 -6.76 38.70
CA ASP A 949 24.01 -6.91 38.07
C ASP A 949 23.01 -5.93 38.70
N VAL A 950 22.63 -4.92 37.94
CA VAL A 950 21.66 -3.90 38.33
C VAL A 950 20.27 -4.49 38.55
N GLY A 951 19.88 -5.55 37.84
CA GLY A 951 18.60 -6.24 38.03
C GLY A 951 18.50 -7.00 39.37
N LEU A 952 19.64 -7.48 39.90
CA LEU A 952 19.69 -8.09 41.23
C LEU A 952 19.67 -7.05 42.37
N THR A 953 19.97 -5.79 42.07
CA THR A 953 20.08 -4.73 43.09
C THR A 953 18.76 -4.52 43.83
N ASP A 954 17.64 -4.43 43.09
CA ASP A 954 16.32 -4.26 43.70
C ASP A 954 15.91 -5.45 44.58
N LEU A 955 16.29 -6.66 44.16
CA LEU A 955 16.01 -7.89 44.89
C LEU A 955 16.80 -7.97 46.20
N ILE A 956 18.09 -7.61 46.16
CA ILE A 956 18.97 -7.58 47.33
C ILE A 956 18.56 -6.45 48.28
N LEU A 957 18.24 -5.26 47.76
CA LEU A 957 17.71 -4.14 48.53
C LEU A 957 16.40 -4.52 49.21
N ARG A 958 15.50 -5.18 48.48
CA ARG A 958 14.24 -5.69 49.05
C ARG A 958 14.49 -6.72 50.13
N ALA A 959 15.36 -7.70 49.89
CA ALA A 959 15.67 -8.73 50.88
C ALA A 959 16.30 -8.14 52.16
N CYS A 960 17.16 -7.14 52.02
CA CYS A 960 17.73 -6.39 53.14
C CYS A 960 16.67 -5.59 53.90
N ARG A 961 15.80 -4.86 53.18
CA ARG A 961 14.73 -4.04 53.77
C ARG A 961 13.68 -4.89 54.49
N ASP A 962 13.29 -6.01 53.90
CA ASP A 962 12.19 -6.86 54.37
C ASP A 962 12.70 -8.03 55.25
N HIS A 963 14.01 -8.06 55.58
CA HIS A 963 14.66 -9.10 56.40
C HIS A 963 14.45 -10.54 55.90
N LEU A 964 14.47 -10.74 54.59
CA LEU A 964 14.25 -12.04 53.95
C LEU A 964 15.55 -12.86 53.90
N ASP A 965 15.44 -14.17 54.03
CA ASP A 965 16.58 -15.08 53.88
C ASP A 965 16.87 -15.27 52.38
N LEU A 966 18.14 -15.09 52.01
CA LEU A 966 18.62 -15.38 50.66
C LEU A 966 19.33 -16.73 50.63
N VAL A 967 18.98 -17.53 49.63
CA VAL A 967 19.78 -18.68 49.22
C VAL A 967 20.62 -18.25 48.02
N VAL A 968 21.94 -18.19 48.23
CA VAL A 968 22.92 -17.81 47.20
C VAL A 968 23.68 -19.07 46.78
N PHE A 969 23.66 -19.37 45.49
CA PHE A 969 24.46 -20.42 44.89
C PHE A 969 25.70 -19.80 44.25
N SER A 970 26.87 -20.31 44.63
CA SER A 970 28.16 -19.88 44.11
C SER A 970 28.98 -21.08 43.64
N PRO A 971 29.87 -20.96 42.63
CA PRO A 971 30.77 -22.03 42.25
C PRO A 971 31.74 -22.32 43.41
N ARG A 972 31.98 -23.60 43.75
CA ARG A 972 32.92 -23.97 44.82
C ARG A 972 34.32 -23.37 44.65
N GLN A 973 34.75 -23.18 43.39
CA GLN A 973 36.04 -22.60 43.05
C GLN A 973 36.06 -21.06 43.04
N ARG A 974 34.89 -20.41 43.08
CA ARG A 974 34.71 -18.96 43.07
C ARG A 974 33.55 -18.57 44.02
N PRO A 975 33.70 -18.79 45.34
CA PRO A 975 32.59 -18.68 46.30
C PRO A 975 32.00 -17.27 46.41
N ALA A 976 32.74 -16.25 45.98
CA ALA A 976 32.25 -14.88 45.96
C ALA A 976 31.37 -14.55 44.73
N HIS A 977 31.33 -15.39 43.70
CA HIS A 977 30.50 -15.15 42.50
C HIS A 977 29.08 -15.66 42.68
N VAL A 978 28.10 -14.80 42.41
CA VAL A 978 26.69 -15.19 42.40
C VAL A 978 26.34 -15.82 41.07
N VAL A 979 25.85 -17.06 41.10
CA VAL A 979 25.28 -17.75 39.92
C VAL A 979 23.76 -17.78 40.01
N ARG A 980 23.21 -17.95 41.21
CA ARG A 980 21.77 -17.96 41.44
C ARG A 980 21.45 -17.39 42.82
N LEU A 981 20.36 -16.65 42.90
CA LEU A 981 19.88 -16.05 44.14
C LEU A 981 18.37 -16.35 44.24
N VAL A 982 17.95 -16.93 45.36
CA VAL A 982 16.55 -17.28 45.63
C VAL A 982 16.13 -16.65 46.95
N ILE A 983 15.00 -15.95 46.96
CA ILE A 983 14.38 -15.47 48.19
C ILE A 983 13.59 -16.62 48.82
N LYS A 984 13.89 -16.92 50.09
CA LYS A 984 13.00 -17.71 50.95
C LYS A 984 12.17 -16.73 51.77
N ALA A 985 10.87 -16.70 51.48
CA ALA A 985 9.89 -15.92 52.24
C ALA A 985 9.53 -16.63 53.55
#